data_AF-A0A946AKN0-F1
#
_entry.id   AF-A0A946AKN0-F1
#
_cell.length_a   1.000
_cell.length_b   1.000
_cell.length_c   1.000
_cell.angle_alpha   90.00
_cell.angle_beta   90.00
_cell.angle_gamma   90.00
#
_symmetry.space_group_name_H-M   'P 1'
#
loop_
_entity.id
_entity.type
_entity.pdbx_description
1 polymer ?
#
loop_
_entity_poly.entity_id
_entity_poly.type
_entity_poly.pdbx_seq_one_letter_code
_entity_poly.pdbx_strand_id
1 'polypeptide(L)'
;RHFREQGVDVQKNPFTVIGIGDMSGDVFGNGMLLSRKIKLVAAFNHMHIFLDPDPDMAASFKERQRIFRLDRSSWDDYNDTLISKGGGVFSRQAKQIKLSHEVRAMLNTSETSMRPLDLIRTIMRMQADLWWNGGIGTYVKASTESHADVGDRANDTVRIDANELNCKVVGEGGNLGLTQRGRIEYSMHGGRINTDFIDNSAGVDSSDREVNIKILLTAAAKEHGLDTAKRNKLLAKMTDDVAQFVLRSNYLQTQSISMMEARAPERLSETARLISNLEKTGLLNRDLEFLPDELEIDERRQRGQGLTRPELSVILSYAKIDLYNGLEGSDQALDDFLTTDPQRYFPPILRKRYSDLIPVHRLSRQILATLIANNIVNRMGPTFVKRLQVDTGANIVTIARAYIVAREICQASEIWRQIEELDNQIPAKIQQSMMFDVGRILRHACYWLIERYGDDLDIVKAVDELKAGMTTVYARALSIVVGPGKERQRSSAMDYMKNGVPEKLAKKMAALLLTRGGLDITDLTNRHRKEIIPTAQMYAILSDRLGIVWMNRSVENLHVEGRWQALARSNLRDDFYRIRRDFVTRLFSNRSRKTPQELFGVWTEQNATAIRVFDSVLADMQLKQDVDFATLSVASQELRKLTDSL
;
A
#
# COMPACT_ATOMS: atom_id res chain seq x y z
N ARG A 1 -5.37 -4.57 -11.11
CA ARG A 1 -5.64 -4.75 -9.66
C ARG A 1 -7.14 -4.94 -9.37
N HIS A 2 -8.01 -4.04 -9.85
CA HIS A 2 -9.47 -4.14 -9.66
C HIS A 2 -10.05 -5.53 -9.97
N PHE A 3 -9.76 -6.08 -11.16
CA PHE A 3 -10.21 -7.43 -11.54
C PHE A 3 -9.72 -8.53 -10.61
N ARG A 4 -8.44 -8.52 -10.23
CA ARG A 4 -7.88 -9.51 -9.29
C ARG A 4 -8.60 -9.49 -7.95
N GLU A 5 -8.93 -8.31 -7.44
CA GLU A 5 -9.64 -8.15 -6.17
C GLU A 5 -11.10 -8.63 -6.26
N GLN A 6 -11.63 -8.79 -7.47
CA GLN A 6 -12.89 -9.46 -7.79
C GLN A 6 -12.73 -10.95 -8.14
N GLY A 7 -11.52 -11.51 -8.07
CA GLY A 7 -11.24 -12.91 -8.41
C GLY A 7 -11.13 -13.19 -9.91
N VAL A 8 -10.97 -12.17 -10.75
CA VAL A 8 -10.81 -12.30 -12.20
C VAL A 8 -9.33 -12.12 -12.58
N ASP A 9 -8.73 -13.14 -13.18
CA ASP A 9 -7.39 -13.07 -13.77
C ASP A 9 -7.51 -12.67 -15.25
N VAL A 10 -7.31 -11.39 -15.54
CA VAL A 10 -7.41 -10.83 -16.91
C VAL A 10 -6.42 -11.45 -17.91
N GLN A 11 -5.43 -12.23 -17.45
CA GLN A 11 -4.52 -12.94 -18.34
C GLN A 11 -5.02 -14.33 -18.72
N LYS A 12 -6.03 -14.86 -18.01
CA LYS A 12 -6.59 -16.22 -18.22
C LYS A 12 -8.07 -16.21 -18.55
N ASN A 13 -8.85 -15.35 -17.91
CA ASN A 13 -10.29 -15.22 -18.06
C ASN A 13 -10.65 -14.21 -19.16
N PRO A 14 -11.56 -14.54 -20.09
CA PRO A 14 -12.14 -13.58 -21.02
C PRO A 14 -12.87 -12.43 -20.30
N PHE A 15 -12.80 -11.22 -20.85
CA PHE A 15 -13.53 -10.06 -20.35
C PHE A 15 -13.83 -9.07 -21.49
N THR A 16 -14.97 -8.38 -21.40
CA THR A 16 -15.39 -7.41 -22.42
C THR A 16 -14.80 -6.03 -22.16
N VAL A 17 -14.41 -5.37 -23.25
CA VAL A 17 -13.81 -4.03 -23.20
C VAL A 17 -14.55 -3.12 -24.16
N ILE A 18 -14.88 -1.95 -23.67
CA ILE A 18 -15.21 -0.78 -24.49
C ILE A 18 -14.11 0.26 -24.30
N GLY A 19 -13.81 1.03 -25.34
CA GLY A 19 -12.70 1.97 -25.24
C GLY A 19 -12.80 3.22 -26.09
N ILE A 20 -12.04 4.22 -25.68
CA ILE A 20 -11.92 5.50 -26.37
C ILE A 20 -10.50 5.59 -26.92
N GLY A 21 -10.36 5.63 -28.24
CA GLY A 21 -9.07 5.71 -28.89
C GLY A 21 -8.98 4.87 -30.17
N ASP A 22 -7.74 4.73 -30.62
CA ASP A 22 -7.38 4.07 -31.86
C ASP A 22 -6.14 3.21 -31.64
N MET A 23 -5.97 2.15 -32.43
CA MET A 23 -4.77 1.32 -32.35
C MET A 23 -3.49 2.07 -32.73
N SER A 24 -3.54 3.22 -33.41
CA SER A 24 -2.37 4.08 -33.62
C SER A 24 -1.89 4.82 -32.36
N GLY A 25 -2.75 4.97 -31.34
CA GLY A 25 -2.41 5.71 -30.13
C GLY A 25 -1.68 4.84 -29.12
N ASP A 26 -0.56 5.32 -28.56
CA ASP A 26 0.25 4.55 -27.61
C ASP A 26 -0.56 4.04 -26.40
N VAL A 27 -1.41 4.88 -25.81
CA VAL A 27 -2.19 4.52 -24.61
C VAL A 27 -3.24 3.45 -24.93
N PHE A 28 -4.01 3.66 -25.99
CA PHE A 28 -5.07 2.73 -26.39
C PHE A 28 -4.48 1.43 -26.93
N GLY A 29 -3.55 1.53 -27.88
CA GLY A 29 -2.93 0.40 -28.56
C GLY A 29 -2.18 -0.51 -27.60
N ASN A 30 -1.32 0.03 -26.74
CA ASN A 30 -0.65 -0.79 -25.72
C ASN A 30 -1.66 -1.45 -24.79
N GLY A 31 -2.64 -0.69 -24.26
CA GLY A 31 -3.69 -1.22 -23.38
C GLY A 31 -4.45 -2.40 -23.99
N MET A 32 -4.81 -2.30 -25.27
CA MET A 32 -5.50 -3.36 -26.01
C MET A 32 -4.64 -4.58 -26.35
N LEU A 33 -3.31 -4.49 -26.15
CA LEU A 33 -2.36 -5.59 -26.36
C LEU A 33 -1.84 -6.21 -25.06
N LEU A 34 -2.23 -5.69 -23.89
CA LEU A 34 -1.79 -6.22 -22.58
C LEU A 34 -2.42 -7.57 -22.21
N SER A 35 -3.48 -8.01 -22.89
CA SER A 35 -4.07 -9.32 -22.66
C SER A 35 -4.64 -9.93 -23.93
N ARG A 36 -4.36 -11.23 -24.13
CA ARG A 36 -4.96 -12.06 -25.18
C ARG A 36 -6.40 -12.48 -24.88
N LYS A 37 -6.95 -12.09 -23.73
CA LYS A 37 -8.30 -12.43 -23.27
C LYS A 37 -9.29 -11.27 -23.39
N ILE A 38 -8.86 -10.14 -23.95
CA ILE A 38 -9.72 -9.00 -24.25
C ILE A 38 -10.69 -9.36 -25.37
N LYS A 39 -11.99 -9.20 -25.10
CA LYS A 39 -13.04 -9.05 -26.12
C LYS A 39 -13.33 -7.55 -26.30
N LEU A 40 -12.69 -6.91 -27.28
CA LEU A 40 -12.96 -5.50 -27.59
C LEU A 40 -14.26 -5.41 -28.39
N VAL A 41 -15.36 -5.04 -27.73
CA VAL A 41 -16.70 -5.11 -28.33
C VAL A 41 -17.14 -3.79 -28.96
N ALA A 42 -16.62 -2.67 -28.46
CA ALA A 42 -16.82 -1.36 -29.07
C ALA A 42 -15.63 -0.43 -28.80
N ALA A 43 -15.31 0.42 -29.77
CA ALA A 43 -14.39 1.53 -29.56
C ALA A 43 -14.81 2.73 -30.40
N PHE A 44 -14.41 3.93 -30.00
CA PHE A 44 -14.60 5.11 -30.84
C PHE A 44 -13.45 6.11 -30.69
N ASN A 45 -13.23 6.90 -31.74
CA ASN A 45 -12.27 8.00 -31.74
C ASN A 45 -12.91 9.24 -32.40
N HIS A 46 -12.10 10.16 -32.90
CA HIS A 46 -12.57 11.38 -33.56
C HIS A 46 -13.12 11.13 -34.99
N MET A 47 -12.81 9.99 -35.61
CA MET A 47 -13.21 9.62 -36.97
C MET A 47 -14.19 8.45 -37.04
N HIS A 48 -14.02 7.43 -36.20
CA HIS A 48 -14.65 6.13 -36.35
C HIS A 48 -15.33 5.63 -35.08
N ILE A 49 -16.32 4.76 -35.28
CA ILE A 49 -16.97 3.91 -34.29
C ILE A 49 -16.75 2.47 -34.75
N PHE A 50 -16.00 1.70 -33.98
CA PHE A 50 -15.75 0.26 -34.17
C PHE A 50 -16.75 -0.53 -33.33
N LEU A 51 -17.41 -1.53 -33.93
CA LEU A 51 -18.32 -2.46 -33.24
C LEU A 51 -17.99 -3.90 -33.63
N ASP A 52 -17.84 -4.77 -32.63
CA ASP A 52 -17.61 -6.20 -32.82
C ASP A 52 -18.42 -6.98 -31.76
N PRO A 53 -19.62 -7.48 -32.10
CA PRO A 53 -20.53 -8.13 -31.14
C PRO A 53 -19.96 -9.35 -30.38
N ASP A 54 -19.18 -10.19 -31.03
CA ASP A 54 -18.54 -11.37 -30.43
C ASP A 54 -17.16 -11.63 -31.04
N PRO A 55 -16.14 -10.84 -30.68
CA PRO A 55 -14.80 -10.94 -31.26
C PRO A 55 -14.15 -12.28 -30.92
N ASP A 56 -13.56 -12.94 -31.93
CA ASP A 56 -12.61 -14.03 -31.68
C ASP A 56 -11.34 -13.45 -31.04
N MET A 57 -11.06 -13.83 -29.80
CA MET A 57 -9.96 -13.25 -29.02
C MET A 57 -8.58 -13.45 -29.67
N ALA A 58 -8.34 -14.60 -30.32
CA ALA A 58 -7.04 -14.91 -30.89
C ALA A 58 -6.80 -14.17 -32.21
N ALA A 59 -7.80 -14.15 -33.09
CA ALA A 59 -7.76 -13.46 -34.36
C ALA A 59 -7.74 -11.93 -34.17
N SER A 60 -8.65 -11.39 -33.36
CA SER A 60 -8.71 -9.95 -33.07
C SER A 60 -7.47 -9.43 -32.36
N PHE A 61 -6.81 -10.22 -31.50
CA PHE A 61 -5.54 -9.83 -30.89
C PHE A 61 -4.43 -9.70 -31.94
N LYS A 62 -4.29 -10.69 -32.83
CA LYS A 62 -3.30 -10.65 -33.91
C LYS A 62 -3.55 -9.45 -34.82
N GLU A 63 -4.81 -9.16 -35.11
CA GLU A 63 -5.17 -8.05 -35.97
C GLU A 63 -4.90 -6.69 -35.33
N ARG A 64 -5.31 -6.49 -34.07
CA ARG A 64 -4.93 -5.30 -33.30
C ARG A 64 -3.42 -5.11 -33.24
N GLN A 65 -2.66 -6.19 -33.06
CA GLN A 65 -1.19 -6.12 -33.07
C GLN A 65 -0.61 -5.74 -34.43
N ARG A 66 -1.22 -6.20 -35.53
CA ARG A 66 -0.81 -5.81 -36.89
C ARG A 66 -1.02 -4.32 -37.09
N ILE A 67 -2.22 -3.83 -36.78
CA ILE A 67 -2.60 -2.42 -36.95
C ILE A 67 -1.69 -1.51 -36.10
N PHE A 68 -1.45 -1.86 -34.83
CA PHE A 68 -0.57 -1.12 -33.91
C PHE A 68 0.87 -0.95 -34.43
N ARG A 69 1.34 -1.85 -35.31
CA ARG A 69 2.70 -1.84 -35.86
C ARG A 69 2.83 -1.10 -37.19
N LEU A 70 1.73 -0.61 -37.75
CA LEU A 70 1.79 0.19 -38.97
C LEU A 70 2.30 1.59 -38.63
N ASP A 71 3.07 2.21 -39.54
CA ASP A 71 3.60 3.57 -39.36
C ASP A 71 2.48 4.62 -39.21
N ARG A 72 1.35 4.38 -39.89
CA ARG A 72 0.10 5.11 -39.76
C ARG A 72 -1.04 4.11 -39.84
N SER A 73 -1.99 4.21 -38.92
CA SER A 73 -3.17 3.37 -38.91
C SER A 73 -4.40 4.10 -38.41
N SER A 74 -5.56 3.56 -38.75
CA SER A 74 -6.85 3.88 -38.16
C SER A 74 -7.71 2.62 -38.07
N TRP A 75 -8.90 2.72 -37.47
CA TRP A 75 -9.88 1.64 -37.54
C TRP A 75 -10.22 1.17 -38.98
N ASP A 76 -10.10 2.00 -40.01
CA ASP A 76 -10.33 1.56 -41.41
C ASP A 76 -9.29 0.53 -41.90
N ASP A 77 -8.13 0.43 -41.25
CA ASP A 77 -7.13 -0.58 -41.57
C ASP A 77 -7.48 -1.95 -40.98
N TYR A 78 -8.54 -2.06 -40.17
CA TYR A 78 -8.98 -3.33 -39.58
C TYR A 78 -9.57 -4.24 -40.65
N ASN A 79 -9.13 -5.50 -40.66
CA ASN A 79 -9.65 -6.48 -41.60
C ASN A 79 -11.10 -6.85 -41.25
N ASP A 80 -12.05 -6.31 -42.02
CA ASP A 80 -13.49 -6.53 -41.87
C ASP A 80 -13.91 -8.01 -41.81
N THR A 81 -13.15 -8.91 -42.45
CA THR A 81 -13.45 -10.36 -42.42
C THR A 81 -13.23 -11.00 -41.06
N LEU A 82 -12.51 -10.31 -40.16
CA LEU A 82 -12.27 -10.75 -38.78
C LEU A 82 -13.26 -10.15 -37.77
N ILE A 83 -14.07 -9.17 -38.20
CA ILE A 83 -15.13 -8.61 -37.36
C ILE A 83 -16.29 -9.60 -37.32
N SER A 84 -16.82 -9.86 -36.13
CA SER A 84 -17.94 -10.80 -36.00
C SER A 84 -19.20 -10.32 -36.72
N LYS A 85 -20.12 -11.26 -36.95
CA LYS A 85 -21.33 -11.03 -37.73
C LYS A 85 -22.11 -9.83 -37.18
N GLY A 86 -22.42 -8.89 -38.08
CA GLY A 86 -23.22 -7.71 -37.78
C GLY A 86 -22.41 -6.53 -37.20
N GLY A 87 -21.12 -6.70 -36.90
CA GLY A 87 -20.20 -5.63 -36.56
C GLY A 87 -19.72 -4.83 -37.76
N GLY A 88 -18.82 -3.87 -37.50
CA GLY A 88 -18.16 -3.09 -38.54
C GLY A 88 -17.47 -1.83 -38.00
N VAL A 89 -16.80 -1.13 -38.91
CA VAL A 89 -16.23 0.21 -38.69
C VAL A 89 -17.12 1.24 -39.37
N PHE A 90 -17.53 2.26 -38.62
CA PHE A 90 -18.46 3.27 -39.09
C PHE A 90 -17.88 4.68 -38.93
N SER A 91 -18.08 5.55 -39.91
CA SER A 91 -17.70 6.96 -39.80
C SER A 91 -18.55 7.69 -38.75
N ARG A 92 -17.88 8.45 -37.88
CA ARG A 92 -18.50 9.34 -36.90
C ARG A 92 -19.23 10.52 -37.57
N GLN A 93 -18.94 10.79 -38.84
CA GLN A 93 -19.61 11.82 -39.65
C GLN A 93 -20.81 11.27 -40.44
N ALA A 94 -21.12 9.97 -40.34
CA ALA A 94 -22.30 9.40 -40.98
C ALA A 94 -23.58 10.10 -40.49
N LYS A 95 -24.56 10.29 -41.38
CA LYS A 95 -25.88 10.83 -40.99
C LYS A 95 -26.60 9.88 -40.02
N GLN A 96 -26.44 8.58 -40.25
CA GLN A 96 -27.10 7.52 -39.50
C GLN A 96 -26.35 6.20 -39.72
N ILE A 97 -26.27 5.37 -38.69
CA ILE A 97 -25.68 4.03 -38.71
C ILE A 97 -26.80 3.03 -38.48
N LYS A 98 -26.98 2.07 -39.40
CA LYS A 98 -27.94 0.97 -39.25
C LYS A 98 -27.35 -0.07 -38.28
N LEU A 99 -28.16 -0.51 -37.32
CA LEU A 99 -27.74 -1.47 -36.30
C LEU A 99 -28.26 -2.86 -36.66
N SER A 100 -27.33 -3.81 -36.80
CA SER A 100 -27.63 -5.24 -36.96
C SER A 100 -28.34 -5.81 -35.73
N HIS A 101 -28.93 -7.00 -35.84
CA HIS A 101 -29.55 -7.64 -34.67
C HIS A 101 -28.52 -7.94 -33.58
N GLU A 102 -27.33 -8.38 -33.98
CA GLU A 102 -26.20 -8.70 -33.12
C GLU A 102 -25.70 -7.46 -32.35
N VAL A 103 -25.52 -6.33 -33.03
CA VAL A 103 -25.11 -5.05 -32.39
C VAL A 103 -26.21 -4.53 -31.46
N ARG A 104 -27.48 -4.64 -31.82
CA ARG A 104 -28.59 -4.23 -30.95
C ARG A 104 -28.65 -5.04 -29.66
N ALA A 105 -28.42 -6.36 -29.74
CA ALA A 105 -28.34 -7.22 -28.59
C ALA A 105 -27.15 -6.85 -27.68
N MET A 106 -25.98 -6.62 -28.27
CA MET A 106 -24.77 -6.17 -27.55
C MET A 106 -25.00 -4.85 -26.82
N LEU A 107 -25.61 -3.86 -27.47
CA LEU A 107 -25.90 -2.54 -26.90
C LEU A 107 -27.15 -2.52 -25.99
N ASN A 108 -27.91 -3.61 -25.95
CA ASN A 108 -29.20 -3.72 -25.28
C ASN A 108 -30.19 -2.59 -25.69
N THR A 109 -30.43 -2.45 -27.00
CA THR A 109 -31.32 -1.42 -27.57
C THR A 109 -32.31 -2.00 -28.58
N SER A 110 -33.50 -1.40 -28.65
CA SER A 110 -34.51 -1.70 -29.69
C SER A 110 -34.33 -0.90 -30.97
N GLU A 111 -33.51 0.15 -30.95
CA GLU A 111 -33.31 1.04 -32.09
C GLU A 111 -32.66 0.32 -33.26
N THR A 112 -33.25 0.43 -34.46
CA THR A 112 -32.72 -0.21 -35.67
C THR A 112 -31.64 0.63 -36.36
N SER A 113 -31.48 1.88 -35.94
CA SER A 113 -30.46 2.80 -36.45
C SER A 113 -30.27 3.97 -35.49
N MET A 114 -29.07 4.55 -35.45
CA MET A 114 -28.75 5.69 -34.58
C MET A 114 -27.89 6.72 -35.29
N ARG A 115 -27.96 7.99 -34.87
CA ARG A 115 -26.93 8.97 -35.24
C ARG A 115 -25.63 8.63 -34.50
N PRO A 116 -24.43 8.91 -35.05
CA PRO A 116 -23.17 8.52 -34.42
C PRO A 116 -22.99 9.01 -32.97
N LEU A 117 -23.44 10.24 -32.66
CA LEU A 117 -23.33 10.78 -31.29
C LEU A 117 -24.24 10.04 -30.30
N ASP A 118 -25.45 9.68 -30.72
CA ASP A 118 -26.38 8.88 -29.89
C ASP A 118 -25.84 7.45 -29.69
N LEU A 119 -25.19 6.90 -30.71
CA LEU A 119 -24.52 5.60 -30.64
C LEU A 119 -23.33 5.62 -29.67
N ILE A 120 -22.49 6.66 -29.69
CA ILE A 120 -21.40 6.82 -28.73
C ILE A 120 -21.92 6.86 -27.29
N ARG A 121 -23.00 7.64 -27.03
CA ARG A 121 -23.64 7.67 -25.71
C ARG A 121 -24.17 6.30 -25.30
N THR A 122 -24.74 5.55 -26.25
CA THR A 122 -25.24 4.19 -26.00
C THR A 122 -24.10 3.23 -25.67
N ILE A 123 -22.99 3.29 -26.41
CA ILE A 123 -21.77 2.50 -26.14
C ILE A 123 -21.25 2.81 -24.73
N MET A 124 -21.19 4.09 -24.33
CA MET A 124 -20.69 4.45 -23.00
C MET A 124 -21.57 3.93 -21.85
N ARG A 125 -22.88 3.72 -22.09
CA ARG A 125 -23.83 3.19 -21.10
C ARG A 125 -24.02 1.69 -21.17
N MET A 126 -23.41 0.99 -22.12
CA MET A 126 -23.60 -0.45 -22.26
C MET A 126 -22.91 -1.20 -21.11
N GLN A 127 -23.34 -2.44 -20.87
CA GLN A 127 -22.67 -3.33 -19.92
C GLN A 127 -21.34 -3.81 -20.49
N ALA A 128 -20.26 -3.65 -19.73
CA ALA A 128 -18.92 -4.14 -20.09
C ALA A 128 -18.10 -4.44 -18.82
N ASP A 129 -17.07 -5.28 -18.93
CA ASP A 129 -16.17 -5.51 -17.81
C ASP A 129 -15.21 -4.32 -17.60
N LEU A 130 -14.65 -3.78 -18.68
CA LEU A 130 -13.71 -2.65 -18.65
C LEU A 130 -14.13 -1.54 -19.61
N TRP A 131 -14.12 -0.30 -19.12
CA TRP A 131 -14.07 0.90 -19.95
C TRP A 131 -12.65 1.48 -19.93
N TRP A 132 -11.98 1.49 -21.08
CA TRP A 132 -10.60 1.96 -21.23
C TRP A 132 -10.55 3.30 -21.94
N ASN A 133 -10.21 4.36 -21.20
CA ASN A 133 -9.96 5.66 -21.82
C ASN A 133 -8.51 5.78 -22.28
N GLY A 134 -8.28 5.60 -23.57
CA GLY A 134 -7.01 5.94 -24.23
C GLY A 134 -7.05 7.22 -25.04
N GLY A 135 -8.12 8.02 -24.89
CA GLY A 135 -8.37 9.26 -25.62
C GLY A 135 -8.14 10.51 -24.78
N ILE A 136 -8.60 11.64 -25.31
CA ILE A 136 -8.52 12.96 -24.66
C ILE A 136 -9.95 13.52 -24.53
N GLY A 137 -10.26 14.04 -23.35
CA GLY A 137 -11.50 14.75 -23.06
C GLY A 137 -12.35 14.11 -21.97
N THR A 138 -13.31 14.88 -21.47
CA THR A 138 -14.13 14.52 -20.32
C THR A 138 -15.49 13.98 -20.77
N TYR A 139 -15.62 12.65 -20.72
CA TYR A 139 -16.77 11.90 -21.21
C TYR A 139 -17.81 11.62 -20.12
N VAL A 140 -17.44 11.72 -18.85
CA VAL A 140 -18.37 11.45 -17.74
C VAL A 140 -18.26 12.53 -16.69
N LYS A 141 -19.40 12.99 -16.20
CA LYS A 141 -19.50 13.91 -15.06
C LYS A 141 -20.39 13.33 -13.97
N ALA A 142 -20.41 13.95 -12.79
CA ALA A 142 -21.44 13.64 -11.81
C ALA A 142 -22.82 14.11 -12.31
N SER A 143 -23.88 13.42 -11.90
CA SER A 143 -25.27 13.83 -12.14
C SER A 143 -25.59 15.22 -11.56
N THR A 144 -24.82 15.66 -10.56
CA THR A 144 -24.92 16.98 -9.91
C THR A 144 -24.10 18.08 -10.58
N GLU A 145 -23.35 17.78 -11.65
CA GLU A 145 -22.63 18.76 -12.46
C GLU A 145 -23.42 19.08 -13.72
N SER A 146 -23.37 20.31 -14.21
CA SER A 146 -23.85 20.64 -15.56
C SER A 146 -22.74 20.36 -16.60
N HIS A 147 -23.09 20.32 -17.89
CA HIS A 147 -22.06 20.23 -18.93
C HIS A 147 -21.12 21.45 -18.93
N ALA A 148 -21.65 22.63 -18.58
CA ALA A 148 -20.89 23.87 -18.56
C ALA A 148 -19.80 23.88 -17.47
N ASP A 149 -20.02 23.19 -16.36
CA ASP A 149 -19.07 23.13 -15.23
C ASP A 149 -17.79 22.34 -15.57
N VAL A 150 -17.85 21.43 -16.55
CA VAL A 150 -16.75 20.50 -16.88
C VAL A 150 -15.61 21.16 -17.65
N GLY A 151 -15.89 22.26 -18.37
CA GLY A 151 -14.89 23.00 -19.15
C GLY A 151 -14.47 22.37 -20.48
N ASP A 152 -14.98 21.18 -20.85
CA ASP A 152 -14.72 20.51 -22.14
C ASP A 152 -15.94 20.51 -23.07
N ARG A 153 -16.15 21.62 -23.79
CA ARG A 153 -17.33 21.74 -24.68
C ARG A 153 -17.34 20.76 -25.85
N ALA A 154 -16.17 20.24 -26.26
CA ALA A 154 -16.07 19.36 -27.42
C ALA A 154 -16.78 18.02 -27.21
N ASN A 155 -16.89 17.58 -25.94
CA ASN A 155 -17.53 16.33 -25.58
C ASN A 155 -18.93 16.49 -24.97
N ASP A 156 -19.48 17.71 -24.86
CA ASP A 156 -20.82 17.94 -24.26
C ASP A 156 -21.90 17.05 -24.88
N THR A 157 -21.89 16.90 -26.20
CA THR A 157 -22.91 16.13 -26.94
C THR A 157 -22.86 14.62 -26.70
N VAL A 158 -21.73 14.11 -26.21
CA VAL A 158 -21.50 12.68 -25.95
C VAL A 158 -21.30 12.35 -24.48
N ARG A 159 -21.14 13.37 -23.63
CA ARG A 159 -20.94 13.20 -22.19
C ARG A 159 -22.18 12.60 -21.53
N ILE A 160 -21.95 11.70 -20.57
CA ILE A 160 -22.99 11.06 -19.77
C ILE A 160 -22.77 11.30 -18.28
N ASP A 161 -23.76 10.94 -17.48
CA ASP A 161 -23.64 10.99 -16.03
C ASP A 161 -23.03 9.69 -15.48
N ALA A 162 -22.28 9.80 -14.38
CA ALA A 162 -21.57 8.68 -13.78
C ALA A 162 -22.49 7.57 -13.25
N ASN A 163 -23.73 7.91 -12.88
CA ASN A 163 -24.76 6.95 -12.53
C ASN A 163 -25.37 6.21 -13.74
N GLU A 164 -25.07 6.62 -14.98
CA GLU A 164 -25.45 5.91 -16.22
C GLU A 164 -24.38 4.91 -16.70
N LEU A 165 -23.20 4.89 -16.07
CA LEU A 165 -22.13 3.96 -16.39
C LEU A 165 -22.43 2.56 -15.86
N ASN A 166 -22.49 1.58 -16.77
CA ASN A 166 -22.76 0.17 -16.44
C ASN A 166 -21.54 -0.75 -16.57
N CYS A 167 -20.34 -0.18 -16.81
CA CYS A 167 -19.12 -0.98 -16.79
C CYS A 167 -18.72 -1.35 -15.35
N LYS A 168 -17.97 -2.44 -15.14
CA LYS A 168 -17.50 -2.85 -13.80
C LYS A 168 -16.26 -2.09 -13.34
N VAL A 169 -15.35 -1.83 -14.28
CA VAL A 169 -14.05 -1.18 -14.04
C VAL A 169 -13.84 -0.10 -15.08
N VAL A 170 -13.34 1.05 -14.64
CA VAL A 170 -12.83 2.12 -15.50
C VAL A 170 -11.31 2.17 -15.34
N GLY A 171 -10.58 2.22 -16.45
CA GLY A 171 -9.15 2.54 -16.48
C GLY A 171 -8.92 3.82 -17.27
N GLU A 172 -8.35 4.83 -16.61
CA GLU A 172 -8.04 6.13 -17.23
C GLU A 172 -6.59 6.20 -17.68
N GLY A 173 -6.32 5.72 -18.90
CA GLY A 173 -5.00 5.87 -19.52
C GLY A 173 -4.75 7.31 -20.04
N GLY A 174 -5.79 7.99 -20.51
CA GLY A 174 -5.78 9.42 -20.83
C GLY A 174 -6.00 10.31 -19.60
N ASN A 175 -5.83 11.62 -19.76
CA ASN A 175 -6.14 12.60 -18.72
C ASN A 175 -7.62 13.00 -18.75
N LEU A 176 -8.21 13.16 -17.57
CA LEU A 176 -9.54 13.73 -17.33
C LEU A 176 -10.65 13.06 -18.13
N GLY A 177 -10.67 11.72 -18.21
CA GLY A 177 -11.79 10.99 -18.82
C GLY A 177 -13.11 11.21 -18.08
N LEU A 178 -13.00 11.35 -16.77
CA LEU A 178 -14.10 11.63 -15.85
C LEU A 178 -13.78 12.86 -14.99
N THR A 179 -14.79 13.65 -14.64
CA THR A 179 -14.64 14.66 -13.58
C THR A 179 -14.36 13.97 -12.24
N GLN A 180 -13.73 14.67 -11.30
CA GLN A 180 -13.48 14.11 -9.97
C GLN A 180 -14.77 13.71 -9.25
N ARG A 181 -15.81 14.56 -9.30
CA ARG A 181 -17.12 14.24 -8.73
C ARG A 181 -17.76 13.04 -9.44
N GLY A 182 -17.59 12.92 -10.76
CA GLY A 182 -18.05 11.76 -11.53
C GLY A 182 -17.36 10.46 -11.12
N ARG A 183 -16.05 10.48 -10.85
CA ARG A 183 -15.32 9.32 -10.31
C ARG A 183 -15.87 8.89 -8.95
N ILE A 184 -16.13 9.86 -8.07
CA ILE A 184 -16.68 9.63 -6.73
C ILE A 184 -18.08 9.02 -6.84
N GLU A 185 -18.99 9.62 -7.64
CA GLU A 185 -20.34 9.10 -7.84
C GLU A 185 -20.32 7.68 -8.42
N TYR A 186 -19.52 7.41 -9.45
CA TYR A 186 -19.38 6.06 -10.02
C TYR A 186 -18.86 5.06 -8.97
N SER A 187 -17.87 5.46 -8.16
CA SER A 187 -17.34 4.62 -7.08
C SER A 187 -18.35 4.35 -5.97
N MET A 188 -19.20 5.34 -5.61
CA MET A 188 -20.28 5.16 -4.63
C MET A 188 -21.36 4.18 -5.10
N HIS A 189 -21.59 4.09 -6.41
CA HIS A 189 -22.51 3.11 -7.01
C HIS A 189 -21.88 1.72 -7.23
N GLY A 190 -20.67 1.47 -6.68
CA GLY A 190 -19.99 0.17 -6.75
C GLY A 190 -19.08 -0.03 -7.96
N GLY A 191 -18.97 0.99 -8.83
CA GLY A 191 -17.98 1.04 -9.88
C GLY A 191 -16.55 1.07 -9.33
N ARG A 192 -15.59 0.51 -10.09
CA ARG A 192 -14.18 0.48 -9.68
C ARG A 192 -13.34 1.38 -10.55
N ILE A 193 -12.74 2.40 -9.92
CA ILE A 193 -11.98 3.45 -10.58
C ILE A 193 -10.92 4.02 -9.62
N ASN A 194 -9.78 4.47 -10.15
CA ASN A 194 -8.88 5.41 -9.46
C ASN A 194 -8.88 6.74 -10.23
N THR A 195 -8.19 7.76 -9.73
CA THR A 195 -7.98 8.96 -10.55
C THR A 195 -6.99 8.67 -11.69
N ASP A 196 -7.13 9.41 -12.79
CA ASP A 196 -6.22 9.37 -13.94
C ASP A 196 -4.74 9.45 -13.56
N PHE A 197 -4.36 10.38 -12.68
CA PHE A 197 -2.98 10.55 -12.23
C PHE A 197 -2.43 9.35 -11.43
N ILE A 198 -3.27 8.38 -11.07
CA ILE A 198 -2.84 7.07 -10.57
C ILE A 198 -2.63 6.10 -11.73
N ASP A 199 -3.61 6.01 -12.63
CA ASP A 199 -3.66 5.01 -13.71
C ASP A 199 -2.66 5.32 -14.85
N ASN A 200 -2.35 6.59 -15.11
CA ASN A 200 -1.47 7.05 -16.20
C ASN A 200 -0.10 7.60 -15.74
N SER A 201 0.25 7.43 -14.46
CA SER A 201 1.45 8.03 -13.84
C SER A 201 2.79 7.57 -14.41
N ALA A 202 2.81 6.43 -15.13
CA ALA A 202 4.03 5.80 -15.62
C ALA A 202 4.85 6.68 -16.58
N GLY A 203 4.21 7.53 -17.39
CA GLY A 203 4.90 8.44 -18.30
C GLY A 203 5.75 9.47 -17.55
N VAL A 204 5.18 10.05 -16.48
CA VAL A 204 5.85 11.05 -15.64
C VAL A 204 7.01 10.43 -14.86
N ASP A 205 6.81 9.25 -14.23
CA ASP A 205 7.85 8.52 -13.48
C ASP A 205 9.03 8.13 -14.41
N SER A 206 8.73 7.67 -15.63
CA SER A 206 9.77 7.36 -16.63
C SER A 206 10.60 8.60 -16.99
N SER A 207 9.95 9.75 -17.20
CA SER A 207 10.62 11.00 -17.55
C SER A 207 11.48 11.53 -16.39
N ASP A 208 10.98 11.50 -15.15
CA ASP A 208 11.77 11.91 -13.97
C ASP A 208 13.07 11.12 -13.85
N ARG A 209 12.96 9.79 -13.99
CA ARG A 209 14.12 8.88 -13.94
C ARG A 209 15.11 9.13 -15.06
N GLU A 210 14.61 9.32 -16.28
CA GLU A 210 15.48 9.61 -17.43
C GLU A 210 16.25 10.92 -17.22
N VAL A 211 15.60 11.98 -16.72
CA VAL A 211 16.24 13.26 -16.43
C VAL A 211 17.32 13.10 -15.36
N ASN A 212 17.01 12.43 -14.24
CA ASN A 212 17.97 12.21 -13.16
C ASN A 212 19.16 11.36 -13.60
N ILE A 213 18.94 10.35 -14.45
CA ILE A 213 20.02 9.59 -15.08
C ILE A 213 20.89 10.48 -15.98
N LYS A 214 20.29 11.36 -16.79
CA LYS A 214 21.03 12.29 -17.67
C LYS A 214 21.89 13.27 -16.86
N ILE A 215 21.40 13.74 -15.72
CA ILE A 215 22.18 14.61 -14.80
C ILE A 215 23.41 13.85 -14.30
N LEU A 216 23.24 12.63 -13.79
CA LEU A 216 24.37 11.78 -13.35
C LEU A 216 25.37 11.52 -14.48
N LEU A 217 24.89 11.19 -15.68
CA LEU A 217 25.76 10.92 -16.84
C LEU A 217 26.48 12.17 -17.35
N THR A 218 25.95 13.37 -17.09
CA THR A 218 26.63 14.64 -17.39
C THR A 218 27.83 14.84 -16.47
N ALA A 219 27.69 14.52 -15.17
CA ALA A 219 28.83 14.50 -14.25
C ALA A 219 29.86 13.44 -14.68
N ALA A 220 29.41 12.23 -15.06
CA ALA A 220 30.30 11.18 -15.56
C ALA A 220 31.05 11.58 -16.85
N ALA A 221 30.42 12.34 -17.75
CA ALA A 221 31.09 12.88 -18.94
C ALA A 221 32.22 13.83 -18.57
N LYS A 222 32.02 14.66 -17.54
CA LYS A 222 33.00 15.64 -17.07
C LYS A 222 34.15 15.00 -16.29
N GLU A 223 33.84 14.08 -15.38
CA GLU A 223 34.82 13.53 -14.43
C GLU A 223 35.50 12.25 -14.94
N HIS A 224 34.78 11.45 -15.73
CA HIS A 224 35.26 10.14 -16.22
C HIS A 224 35.40 10.07 -17.75
N GLY A 225 35.28 11.20 -18.46
CA GLY A 225 35.50 11.28 -19.92
C GLY A 225 34.50 10.48 -20.77
N LEU A 226 33.26 10.32 -20.30
CA LEU A 226 32.22 9.60 -21.05
C LEU A 226 31.77 10.38 -22.30
N ASP A 227 32.16 9.90 -23.49
CA ASP A 227 31.74 10.49 -24.76
C ASP A 227 30.22 10.32 -25.04
N THR A 228 29.68 11.19 -25.88
CA THR A 228 28.25 11.25 -26.21
C THR A 228 27.69 9.96 -26.82
N ALA A 229 28.46 9.28 -27.67
CA ALA A 229 28.00 8.05 -28.32
C ALA A 229 27.89 6.91 -27.30
N LYS A 230 28.88 6.76 -26.41
CA LYS A 230 28.85 5.80 -25.30
C LYS A 230 27.75 6.14 -24.29
N ARG A 231 27.54 7.42 -23.99
CA ARG A 231 26.44 7.87 -23.12
C ARG A 231 25.08 7.45 -23.66
N ASN A 232 24.80 7.70 -24.94
CA ASN A 232 23.50 7.34 -25.55
C ASN A 232 23.30 5.82 -25.58
N LYS A 233 24.35 5.05 -25.89
CA LYS A 233 24.31 3.58 -25.80
C LYS A 233 24.07 3.09 -24.37
N LEU A 234 24.64 3.76 -23.38
CA LEU A 234 24.43 3.43 -21.97
C LEU A 234 22.99 3.74 -21.54
N LEU A 235 22.44 4.89 -21.95
CA LEU A 235 21.05 5.27 -21.67
C LEU A 235 20.06 4.22 -22.20
N ALA A 236 20.21 3.82 -23.47
CA ALA A 236 19.37 2.80 -24.09
C ALA A 236 19.46 1.42 -23.41
N LYS A 237 20.60 1.08 -22.80
CA LYS A 237 20.76 -0.19 -22.06
C LYS A 237 19.96 -0.25 -20.76
N MET A 238 19.47 0.89 -20.26
CA MET A 238 18.77 0.97 -18.98
C MET A 238 17.24 0.97 -19.11
N THR A 239 16.70 0.86 -20.33
CA THR A 239 15.25 0.89 -20.59
C THR A 239 14.49 -0.11 -19.73
N ASP A 240 14.94 -1.37 -19.69
CA ASP A 240 14.25 -2.42 -18.93
C ASP A 240 14.33 -2.19 -17.41
N ASP A 241 15.48 -1.69 -16.91
CA ASP A 241 15.65 -1.34 -15.50
C ASP A 241 14.68 -0.21 -15.10
N VAL A 242 14.61 0.86 -15.91
CA VAL A 242 13.70 1.99 -15.67
C VAL A 242 12.24 1.52 -15.74
N ALA A 243 11.87 0.73 -16.75
CA ALA A 243 10.52 0.18 -16.88
C ALA A 243 10.14 -0.65 -15.65
N GLN A 244 11.03 -1.51 -15.14
CA GLN A 244 10.78 -2.29 -13.93
C GLN A 244 10.56 -1.40 -12.69
N PHE A 245 11.34 -0.33 -12.53
CA PHE A 245 11.16 0.60 -11.42
C PHE A 245 9.81 1.33 -11.48
N VAL A 246 9.42 1.80 -12.66
CA VAL A 246 8.14 2.48 -12.90
C VAL A 246 6.96 1.54 -12.65
N LEU A 247 7.02 0.31 -13.18
CA LEU A 247 5.99 -0.70 -12.95
C LEU A 247 5.88 -1.07 -11.48
N ARG A 248 7.00 -1.15 -10.76
CA ARG A 248 7.01 -1.39 -9.32
C ARG A 248 6.35 -0.24 -8.56
N SER A 249 6.65 1.00 -8.92
CA SER A 249 6.04 2.20 -8.34
C SER A 249 4.51 2.19 -8.49
N ASN A 250 4.03 1.96 -9.71
CA ASN A 250 2.60 1.87 -10.04
C ASN A 250 1.88 0.71 -9.30
N TYR A 251 2.53 -0.46 -9.22
CA TYR A 251 2.00 -1.60 -8.47
C TYR A 251 1.78 -1.26 -6.99
N LEU A 252 2.75 -0.60 -6.36
CA LEU A 252 2.71 -0.25 -4.94
C LEU A 252 1.68 0.85 -4.65
N GLN A 253 1.58 1.85 -5.52
CA GLN A 253 0.60 2.93 -5.37
C GLN A 253 -0.83 2.40 -5.39
N THR A 254 -1.17 1.59 -6.39
CA THR A 254 -2.51 0.98 -6.48
C THR A 254 -2.77 -0.02 -5.33
N GLN A 255 -1.73 -0.71 -4.84
CA GLN A 255 -1.84 -1.55 -3.64
C GLN A 255 -2.19 -0.72 -2.41
N SER A 256 -1.51 0.41 -2.20
CA SER A 256 -1.76 1.31 -1.07
C SER A 256 -3.21 1.78 -1.05
N ILE A 257 -3.76 2.17 -2.21
CA ILE A 257 -5.16 2.60 -2.31
C ILE A 257 -6.11 1.46 -1.93
N SER A 258 -5.86 0.22 -2.39
CA SER A 258 -6.68 -0.93 -1.98
C SER A 258 -6.56 -1.25 -0.49
N MET A 259 -5.37 -1.09 0.10
CA MET A 259 -5.18 -1.24 1.54
C MET A 259 -5.92 -0.16 2.34
N MET A 260 -5.99 1.07 1.80
CA MET A 260 -6.73 2.17 2.40
C MET A 260 -8.24 1.96 2.30
N GLU A 261 -8.75 1.58 1.11
CA GLU A 261 -10.16 1.29 0.85
C GLU A 261 -10.70 0.19 1.78
N ALA A 262 -9.95 -0.89 1.97
CA ALA A 262 -10.34 -2.03 2.81
C ALA A 262 -10.58 -1.66 4.28
N ARG A 263 -10.06 -0.51 4.76
CA ARG A 263 -10.28 0.00 6.13
C ARG A 263 -10.85 1.42 6.14
N ALA A 264 -11.37 1.91 5.01
CA ALA A 264 -11.79 3.29 4.89
C ALA A 264 -12.89 3.68 5.90
N PRO A 265 -13.92 2.85 6.17
CA PRO A 265 -14.90 3.15 7.21
C PRO A 265 -14.30 3.22 8.62
N GLU A 266 -13.52 2.20 9.01
CA GLU A 266 -12.88 2.12 10.33
C GLU A 266 -11.89 3.27 10.58
N ARG A 267 -11.30 3.82 9.51
CA ARG A 267 -10.22 4.81 9.56
C ARG A 267 -10.67 6.20 9.14
N LEU A 268 -11.97 6.41 8.87
CA LEU A 268 -12.47 7.69 8.35
C LEU A 268 -12.04 8.88 9.23
N SER A 269 -12.17 8.75 10.56
CA SER A 269 -11.77 9.81 11.50
C SER A 269 -10.26 10.08 11.52
N GLU A 270 -9.42 9.09 11.22
CA GLU A 270 -7.97 9.29 11.09
C GLU A 270 -7.64 10.05 9.81
N THR A 271 -8.30 9.69 8.70
CA THR A 271 -8.14 10.36 7.41
C THR A 271 -8.70 11.79 7.42
N ALA A 272 -9.84 12.02 8.05
CA ALA A 272 -10.44 13.35 8.24
C ALA A 272 -9.45 14.31 8.92
N ARG A 273 -8.79 13.86 10.00
CA ARG A 273 -7.77 14.68 10.68
C ARG A 273 -6.57 14.97 9.80
N LEU A 274 -6.17 14.03 8.94
CA LEU A 274 -5.10 14.27 7.99
C LEU A 274 -5.50 15.36 7.00
N ILE A 275 -6.73 15.33 6.47
CA ILE A 275 -7.30 16.40 5.62
C ILE A 275 -7.20 17.74 6.35
N SER A 276 -7.77 17.85 7.55
CA SER A 276 -7.74 19.11 8.31
C SER A 276 -6.31 19.59 8.62
N ASN A 277 -5.36 18.67 8.85
CA ASN A 277 -3.96 19.02 9.07
C ASN A 277 -3.29 19.55 7.80
N LEU A 278 -3.54 18.92 6.65
CA LEU A 278 -2.98 19.37 5.37
C LEU A 278 -3.53 20.75 4.98
N GLU A 279 -4.79 21.03 5.27
CA GLU A 279 -5.38 22.36 5.08
C GLU A 279 -4.77 23.41 6.00
N LYS A 280 -4.55 23.09 7.29
CA LYS A 280 -3.88 23.99 8.22
C LYS A 280 -2.47 24.37 7.76
N THR A 281 -1.78 23.47 7.06
CA THR A 281 -0.46 23.74 6.47
C THR A 281 -0.53 24.48 5.13
N GLY A 282 -1.73 24.72 4.58
CA GLY A 282 -1.93 25.32 3.26
C GLY A 282 -1.60 24.39 2.10
N LEU A 283 -1.30 23.11 2.35
CA LEU A 283 -0.96 22.15 1.30
C LEU A 283 -2.18 21.62 0.57
N LEU A 284 -3.34 21.56 1.22
CA LEU A 284 -4.58 21.02 0.66
C LEU A 284 -5.68 22.07 0.72
N ASN A 285 -6.51 22.11 -0.32
CA ASN A 285 -7.80 22.79 -0.30
C ASN A 285 -8.87 21.73 -0.62
N ARG A 286 -9.71 21.37 0.36
CA ARG A 286 -10.68 20.27 0.19
C ARG A 286 -11.73 20.56 -0.88
N ASP A 287 -12.12 21.83 -1.07
CA ASP A 287 -13.14 22.24 -2.04
C ASP A 287 -12.62 22.06 -3.48
N LEU A 288 -11.36 22.43 -3.74
CA LEU A 288 -10.73 22.25 -5.05
C LEU A 288 -10.54 20.78 -5.44
N GLU A 289 -10.36 19.92 -4.43
CA GLU A 289 -10.16 18.48 -4.62
C GLU A 289 -11.44 17.66 -4.52
N PHE A 290 -12.57 18.32 -4.27
CA PHE A 290 -13.88 17.69 -4.07
C PHE A 290 -13.89 16.64 -2.97
N LEU A 291 -13.17 16.91 -1.88
CA LEU A 291 -13.15 16.09 -0.67
C LEU A 291 -14.29 16.51 0.28
N PRO A 292 -14.82 15.59 1.10
CA PRO A 292 -15.96 15.88 1.95
C PRO A 292 -15.61 16.89 3.05
N ASP A 293 -16.57 17.75 3.37
CA ASP A 293 -16.50 18.63 4.52
C ASP A 293 -16.73 17.86 5.84
N GLU A 294 -16.64 18.56 6.98
CA GLU A 294 -16.83 17.91 8.29
C GLU A 294 -18.25 17.34 8.47
N LEU A 295 -19.28 17.99 7.90
CA LEU A 295 -20.66 17.54 7.99
C LEU A 295 -20.86 16.24 7.21
N GLU A 296 -20.36 16.18 5.98
CA GLU A 296 -20.41 14.98 5.14
C GLU A 296 -19.58 13.84 5.73
N ILE A 297 -18.41 14.13 6.31
CA ILE A 297 -17.61 13.13 7.03
C ILE A 297 -18.40 12.53 8.20
N ASP A 298 -19.13 13.35 8.95
CA ASP A 298 -19.95 12.90 10.08
C ASP A 298 -21.16 12.06 9.60
N GLU A 299 -21.83 12.47 8.52
CA GLU A 299 -22.90 11.68 7.90
C GLU A 299 -22.41 10.31 7.41
N ARG A 300 -21.27 10.28 6.68
CA ARG A 300 -20.66 9.02 6.21
C ARG A 300 -20.29 8.12 7.38
N ARG A 301 -19.77 8.68 8.49
CA ARG A 301 -19.45 7.92 9.71
C ARG A 301 -20.70 7.25 10.29
N GLN A 302 -21.82 7.98 10.40
CA GLN A 302 -23.08 7.43 10.90
C GLN A 302 -23.63 6.31 10.01
N ARG A 303 -23.39 6.38 8.70
CA ARG A 303 -23.76 5.35 7.71
C ARG A 303 -22.74 4.20 7.61
N GLY A 304 -21.65 4.21 8.38
CA GLY A 304 -20.59 3.20 8.29
C GLY A 304 -19.82 3.23 6.95
N GLN A 305 -19.78 4.39 6.29
CA GLN A 305 -19.11 4.62 5.01
C GLN A 305 -17.73 5.25 5.22
N GLY A 306 -16.83 5.05 4.27
CA GLY A 306 -15.50 5.67 4.24
C GLY A 306 -15.33 6.61 3.04
N LEU A 307 -14.09 7.04 2.80
CA LEU A 307 -13.72 7.67 1.54
C LEU A 307 -13.65 6.63 0.42
N THR A 308 -14.06 7.03 -0.78
CA THR A 308 -13.97 6.27 -2.03
C THR A 308 -12.53 6.22 -2.56
N ARG A 309 -12.25 5.32 -3.51
CA ARG A 309 -10.91 5.20 -4.09
C ARG A 309 -10.39 6.48 -4.77
N PRO A 310 -11.21 7.26 -5.52
CA PRO A 310 -10.76 8.54 -6.07
C PRO A 310 -10.36 9.54 -4.98
N GLU A 311 -11.13 9.65 -3.90
CA GLU A 311 -10.79 10.51 -2.75
C GLU A 311 -9.50 10.03 -2.08
N LEU A 312 -9.37 8.72 -1.84
CA LEU A 312 -8.17 8.11 -1.27
C LEU A 312 -6.92 8.31 -2.14
N SER A 313 -7.07 8.40 -3.46
CA SER A 313 -5.99 8.67 -4.43
C SER A 313 -5.43 10.09 -4.24
N VAL A 314 -6.32 11.06 -4.00
CA VAL A 314 -5.94 12.44 -3.66
C VAL A 314 -5.20 12.48 -2.34
N ILE A 315 -5.77 11.88 -1.28
CA ILE A 315 -5.15 11.87 0.05
C ILE A 315 -3.76 11.21 0.03
N LEU A 316 -3.62 10.11 -0.71
CA LEU A 316 -2.32 9.43 -0.86
C LEU A 316 -1.27 10.38 -1.46
N SER A 317 -1.65 11.16 -2.49
CA SER A 317 -0.76 12.07 -3.19
C SER A 317 -0.33 13.24 -2.29
N TYR A 318 -1.27 13.89 -1.62
CA TYR A 318 -0.95 14.97 -0.69
C TYR A 318 -0.13 14.51 0.51
N ALA A 319 -0.37 13.31 1.03
CA ALA A 319 0.45 12.75 2.10
C ALA A 319 1.91 12.51 1.67
N LYS A 320 2.13 12.10 0.41
CA LYS A 320 3.49 11.99 -0.16
C LYS A 320 4.15 13.35 -0.29
N ILE A 321 3.42 14.36 -0.74
CA ILE A 321 3.91 15.74 -0.89
C ILE A 321 4.29 16.33 0.47
N ASP A 322 3.43 16.21 1.48
CA ASP A 322 3.71 16.67 2.84
C ASP A 322 4.96 16.01 3.43
N LEU A 323 5.08 14.68 3.29
CA LEU A 323 6.25 13.95 3.77
C LEU A 323 7.51 14.32 2.98
N TYR A 324 7.42 14.47 1.66
CA TYR A 324 8.52 14.93 0.81
C TYR A 324 9.00 16.31 1.25
N ASN A 325 8.11 17.29 1.40
CA ASN A 325 8.44 18.65 1.82
C ASN A 325 9.07 18.66 3.21
N GLY A 326 8.55 17.84 4.14
CA GLY A 326 9.11 17.72 5.48
C GLY A 326 10.50 17.09 5.52
N LEU A 327 10.79 16.13 4.64
CA LEU A 327 12.12 15.54 4.49
C LEU A 327 13.09 16.50 3.79
N GLU A 328 12.65 17.15 2.71
CA GLU A 328 13.47 18.06 1.91
C GLU A 328 13.84 19.32 2.70
N GLY A 329 12.90 19.90 3.46
CA GLY A 329 13.11 21.09 4.27
C GLY A 329 13.77 20.87 5.64
N SER A 330 14.13 19.63 6.00
CA SER A 330 14.79 19.35 7.30
C SER A 330 16.27 19.75 7.30
N ASP A 331 16.80 20.27 8.42
CA ASP A 331 18.25 20.53 8.52
C ASP A 331 19.11 19.26 8.66
N GLN A 332 18.50 18.08 8.81
CA GLN A 332 19.24 16.83 8.96
C GLN A 332 19.68 16.24 7.61
N ALA A 333 20.83 15.58 7.63
CA ALA A 333 21.34 14.82 6.48
C ALA A 333 20.47 13.58 6.22
N LEU A 334 20.32 13.24 4.93
CA LEU A 334 19.61 12.04 4.47
C LEU A 334 20.58 10.98 3.89
N ASP A 335 21.89 11.23 3.97
CA ASP A 335 22.91 10.40 3.33
C ASP A 335 23.03 9.02 3.97
N ASP A 336 22.65 8.87 5.24
CA ASP A 336 22.58 7.58 5.93
C ASP A 336 21.59 6.61 5.25
N PHE A 337 20.54 7.14 4.60
CA PHE A 337 19.64 6.34 3.80
C PHE A 337 20.32 5.73 2.56
N LEU A 338 21.41 6.33 2.02
CA LEU A 338 22.19 5.82 0.87
C LEU A 338 22.67 4.38 1.03
N THR A 339 22.89 3.97 2.28
CA THR A 339 23.34 2.61 2.61
C THR A 339 22.25 1.55 2.41
N THR A 340 20.97 1.94 2.47
CA THR A 340 19.85 1.00 2.56
C THR A 340 18.91 1.02 1.34
N ASP A 341 18.64 2.18 0.73
CA ASP A 341 17.57 2.38 -0.28
C ASP A 341 18.00 2.92 -1.67
N PRO A 342 18.89 3.91 -1.79
CA PRO A 342 19.23 4.65 -3.02
C PRO A 342 19.99 3.84 -4.04
N GLN A 343 20.53 2.69 -3.61
CA GLN A 343 20.91 1.64 -4.51
C GLN A 343 19.73 1.05 -5.31
N ARG A 344 18.50 1.59 -5.27
CA ARG A 344 17.38 1.14 -6.11
C ARG A 344 16.74 2.24 -6.96
N TYR A 345 17.18 3.49 -6.84
CA TYR A 345 16.72 4.54 -7.76
C TYR A 345 17.43 4.44 -9.11
N PHE A 346 18.77 4.39 -9.09
CA PHE A 346 19.57 4.26 -10.29
C PHE A 346 19.70 2.78 -10.73
N PRO A 347 19.65 2.51 -12.05
CA PRO A 347 19.89 1.19 -12.61
C PRO A 347 21.19 0.53 -12.09
N PRO A 348 21.23 -0.81 -11.93
CA PRO A 348 22.41 -1.54 -11.43
C PRO A 348 23.73 -1.17 -12.13
N ILE A 349 23.67 -0.91 -13.44
CA ILE A 349 24.86 -0.55 -14.22
C ILE A 349 25.48 0.80 -13.79
N LEU A 350 24.67 1.78 -13.41
CA LEU A 350 25.16 3.08 -12.92
C LEU A 350 25.71 2.96 -11.52
N ARG A 351 25.03 2.18 -10.66
CA ARG A 351 25.48 1.92 -9.29
C ARG A 351 26.86 1.27 -9.24
N LYS A 352 27.15 0.37 -10.19
CA LYS A 352 28.45 -0.28 -10.29
C LYS A 352 29.54 0.62 -10.87
N ARG A 353 29.20 1.49 -11.82
CA ARG A 353 30.19 2.28 -12.59
C ARG A 353 30.48 3.65 -11.98
N TYR A 354 29.50 4.23 -11.29
CA TYR A 354 29.52 5.62 -10.83
C TYR A 354 29.04 5.71 -9.36
N SER A 355 29.46 4.74 -8.53
CA SER A 355 29.12 4.72 -7.10
C SER A 355 29.64 5.94 -6.34
N ASP A 356 30.72 6.54 -6.83
CA ASP A 356 31.34 7.79 -6.39
C ASP A 356 30.47 9.01 -6.72
N LEU A 357 29.77 9.02 -7.85
CA LEU A 357 28.98 10.17 -8.32
C LEU A 357 27.55 10.22 -7.75
N ILE A 358 27.01 9.08 -7.31
CA ILE A 358 25.63 9.00 -6.81
C ILE A 358 25.44 9.83 -5.51
N PRO A 359 26.32 9.74 -4.49
CA PRO A 359 26.18 10.54 -3.27
C PRO A 359 26.22 12.05 -3.54
N VAL A 360 27.07 12.48 -4.48
CA VAL A 360 27.25 13.89 -4.86
C VAL A 360 26.32 14.34 -5.99
N HIS A 361 25.30 13.54 -6.34
CA HIS A 361 24.32 13.91 -7.34
C HIS A 361 23.62 15.21 -6.93
N ARG A 362 23.49 16.17 -7.86
CA ARG A 362 22.94 17.51 -7.57
C ARG A 362 21.54 17.48 -6.93
N LEU A 363 20.75 16.46 -7.25
CA LEU A 363 19.41 16.23 -6.70
C LEU A 363 19.36 15.05 -5.72
N SER A 364 20.49 14.65 -5.14
CA SER A 364 20.57 13.49 -4.23
C SER A 364 19.51 13.59 -3.13
N ARG A 365 19.44 14.76 -2.45
CA ARG A 365 18.47 15.01 -1.38
C ARG A 365 17.02 14.88 -1.84
N GLN A 366 16.64 15.48 -2.97
CA GLN A 366 15.28 15.41 -3.50
C GLN A 366 14.92 13.96 -3.89
N ILE A 367 15.83 13.25 -4.57
CA ILE A 367 15.64 11.84 -4.93
C ILE A 367 15.44 10.99 -3.66
N LEU A 368 16.22 11.22 -2.60
CA LEU A 368 16.08 10.54 -1.33
C LEU A 368 14.73 10.80 -0.67
N ALA A 369 14.34 12.08 -0.56
CA ALA A 369 13.05 12.48 -0.01
C ALA A 369 11.90 11.80 -0.77
N THR A 370 11.94 11.78 -2.11
CA THR A 370 10.92 11.14 -2.94
C THR A 370 10.86 9.63 -2.72
N LEU A 371 12.01 8.94 -2.63
CA LEU A 371 12.06 7.50 -2.39
C LEU A 371 11.51 7.14 -1.01
N ILE A 372 11.96 7.85 0.02
CA ILE A 372 11.56 7.62 1.42
C ILE A 372 10.05 7.87 1.55
N ALA A 373 9.56 9.00 1.02
CA ALA A 373 8.15 9.35 1.10
C ALA A 373 7.27 8.30 0.40
N ASN A 374 7.65 7.88 -0.81
CA ASN A 374 6.93 6.83 -1.53
C ASN A 374 6.98 5.48 -0.78
N ASN A 375 8.12 5.09 -0.24
CA ASN A 375 8.27 3.80 0.46
C ASN A 375 7.38 3.75 1.71
N ILE A 376 7.44 4.79 2.54
CA ILE A 376 6.66 4.90 3.77
C ILE A 376 5.17 4.96 3.44
N VAL A 377 4.73 5.91 2.60
CA VAL A 377 3.30 6.14 2.35
C VAL A 377 2.66 4.94 1.65
N ASN A 378 3.32 4.34 0.65
CA ASN A 378 2.77 3.19 -0.06
C ASN A 378 2.65 1.92 0.81
N ARG A 379 3.46 1.79 1.87
CA ARG A 379 3.49 0.59 2.75
C ARG A 379 2.72 0.77 4.05
N MET A 380 2.81 1.94 4.65
CA MET A 380 2.27 2.22 5.99
C MET A 380 0.98 3.04 5.95
N GLY A 381 0.68 3.66 4.80
CA GLY A 381 -0.48 4.52 4.60
C GLY A 381 -0.19 6.00 4.93
N PRO A 382 -1.10 6.90 4.51
CA PRO A 382 -0.87 8.35 4.55
C PRO A 382 -0.87 8.94 5.96
N THR A 383 -1.54 8.30 6.93
CA THR A 383 -1.66 8.81 8.31
C THR A 383 -0.49 8.40 9.21
N PHE A 384 0.38 7.48 8.77
CA PHE A 384 1.37 6.85 9.62
C PHE A 384 2.36 7.83 10.25
N VAL A 385 2.99 8.69 9.45
CA VAL A 385 4.02 9.61 9.94
C VAL A 385 3.43 10.63 10.92
N LYS A 386 2.36 11.34 10.53
CA LYS A 386 1.70 12.33 11.40
C LYS A 386 1.27 11.72 12.74
N ARG A 387 0.78 10.48 12.72
CA ARG A 387 0.42 9.78 13.95
C ARG A 387 1.62 9.55 14.86
N LEU A 388 2.73 9.03 14.31
CA LEU A 388 3.95 8.84 15.10
C LEU A 388 4.49 10.16 15.65
N GLN A 389 4.44 11.25 14.87
CA GLN A 389 4.83 12.58 15.35
C GLN A 389 3.99 13.02 16.55
N VAL A 390 2.67 12.89 16.45
CA VAL A 390 1.76 13.27 17.53
C VAL A 390 1.95 12.41 18.79
N ASP A 391 2.19 11.11 18.61
CA ASP A 391 2.28 10.16 19.72
C ASP A 391 3.65 10.20 20.41
N THR A 392 4.73 10.53 19.69
CA THR A 392 6.12 10.44 20.21
C THR A 392 6.85 11.77 20.28
N GLY A 393 6.39 12.81 19.59
CA GLY A 393 7.10 14.08 19.43
C GLY A 393 8.29 14.02 18.46
N ALA A 394 8.61 12.85 17.90
CA ALA A 394 9.75 12.68 17.00
C ALA A 394 9.59 13.49 15.70
N ASN A 395 10.70 13.99 15.19
CA ASN A 395 10.72 14.68 13.90
C ASN A 395 10.57 13.67 12.73
N ILE A 396 10.28 14.19 11.52
CA ILE A 396 10.00 13.39 10.32
C ILE A 396 11.20 12.50 9.93
N VAL A 397 12.43 13.01 10.05
CA VAL A 397 13.64 12.27 9.69
C VAL A 397 13.87 11.10 10.65
N THR A 398 13.73 11.32 11.96
CA THR A 398 13.80 10.26 12.98
C THR A 398 12.76 9.16 12.73
N ILE A 399 11.52 9.52 12.37
CA ILE A 399 10.48 8.55 12.01
C ILE A 399 10.83 7.77 10.74
N ALA A 400 11.39 8.45 9.74
CA ALA A 400 11.84 7.79 8.51
C ALA A 400 12.98 6.80 8.78
N ARG A 401 13.97 7.17 9.62
CA ARG A 401 15.05 6.26 10.05
C ARG A 401 14.49 5.05 10.81
N ALA A 402 13.57 5.29 11.75
CA ALA A 402 12.90 4.22 12.50
C ALA A 402 12.16 3.25 11.58
N TYR A 403 11.49 3.76 10.55
CA TYR A 403 10.83 2.94 9.54
C TYR A 403 11.82 2.07 8.76
N ILE A 404 12.94 2.63 8.29
CA ILE A 404 13.94 1.87 7.54
C ILE A 404 14.56 0.78 8.40
N VAL A 405 14.98 1.11 9.62
CA VAL A 405 15.53 0.13 10.56
C VAL A 405 14.50 -0.97 10.85
N ALA A 406 13.25 -0.61 11.15
CA ALA A 406 12.17 -1.56 11.38
C ALA A 406 11.96 -2.51 10.18
N ARG A 407 11.97 -1.97 8.97
CA ARG A 407 11.82 -2.74 7.72
C ARG A 407 12.92 -3.78 7.56
N GLU A 408 14.17 -3.40 7.84
CA GLU A 408 15.33 -4.27 7.70
C GLU A 408 15.38 -5.36 8.77
N ILE A 409 15.19 -5.01 10.05
CA ILE A 409 15.28 -5.97 11.15
C ILE A 409 14.11 -6.95 11.18
N CYS A 410 12.93 -6.54 10.66
CA CYS A 410 11.76 -7.40 10.52
C CYS A 410 11.74 -8.20 9.20
N GLN A 411 12.75 -8.04 8.33
CA GLN A 411 12.82 -8.68 7.01
C GLN A 411 11.59 -8.40 6.12
N ALA A 412 10.96 -7.22 6.28
CA ALA A 412 9.65 -6.92 5.72
C ALA A 412 9.64 -6.90 4.19
N SER A 413 10.72 -6.43 3.55
CA SER A 413 10.82 -6.41 2.08
C SER A 413 10.67 -7.78 1.43
N GLU A 414 11.27 -8.81 2.04
CA GLU A 414 11.18 -10.18 1.54
C GLU A 414 9.79 -10.77 1.79
N ILE A 415 9.19 -10.48 2.96
CA ILE A 415 7.84 -10.95 3.28
C ILE A 415 6.83 -10.34 2.32
N TRP A 416 6.89 -9.03 2.05
CA TRP A 416 6.02 -8.38 1.08
C TRP A 416 6.16 -8.96 -0.32
N ARG A 417 7.39 -9.19 -0.79
CA ARG A 417 7.63 -9.83 -2.08
C ARG A 417 6.96 -11.22 -2.16
N GLN A 418 7.14 -12.05 -1.13
CA GLN A 418 6.52 -13.37 -1.08
C GLN A 418 4.99 -13.31 -1.03
N ILE A 419 4.39 -12.31 -0.38
CA ILE A 419 2.93 -12.12 -0.38
C ILE A 419 2.47 -11.68 -1.77
N GLU A 420 3.17 -10.75 -2.42
CA GLU A 420 2.85 -10.23 -3.75
C GLU A 420 2.98 -11.30 -4.85
N GLU A 421 3.89 -12.26 -4.70
CA GLU A 421 4.02 -13.42 -5.59
C GLU A 421 2.77 -14.31 -5.60
N LEU A 422 1.92 -14.23 -4.56
CA LEU A 422 0.66 -14.96 -4.48
C LEU A 422 -0.50 -14.26 -5.22
N ASP A 423 -0.21 -13.22 -5.99
CA ASP A 423 -1.21 -12.56 -6.85
C ASP A 423 -1.87 -13.58 -7.78
N ASN A 424 -3.22 -13.58 -7.82
CA ASN A 424 -4.05 -14.56 -8.54
C ASN A 424 -3.90 -16.03 -8.07
N GLN A 425 -3.15 -16.31 -7.00
CA GLN A 425 -2.99 -17.65 -6.42
C GLN A 425 -3.86 -17.87 -5.18
N ILE A 426 -4.05 -16.81 -4.36
CA ILE A 426 -4.91 -16.83 -3.19
C ILE A 426 -5.91 -15.66 -3.23
N PRO A 427 -7.00 -15.69 -2.44
CA PRO A 427 -7.93 -14.57 -2.39
C PRO A 427 -7.25 -13.27 -1.94
N ALA A 428 -7.54 -12.17 -2.65
CA ALA A 428 -6.92 -10.86 -2.37
C ALA A 428 -7.11 -10.39 -0.92
N LYS A 429 -8.25 -10.72 -0.29
CA LYS A 429 -8.53 -10.42 1.12
C LYS A 429 -7.50 -11.05 2.08
N ILE A 430 -7.03 -12.25 1.77
CA ILE A 430 -6.02 -12.95 2.59
C ILE A 430 -4.66 -12.24 2.44
N GLN A 431 -4.25 -11.89 1.23
CA GLN A 431 -3.04 -11.08 1.00
C GLN A 431 -3.12 -9.75 1.75
N GLN A 432 -4.24 -9.03 1.67
CA GLN A 432 -4.45 -7.77 2.38
C GLN A 432 -4.31 -7.95 3.90
N SER A 433 -4.91 -9.01 4.47
CA SER A 433 -4.75 -9.34 5.90
C SER A 433 -3.28 -9.51 6.30
N MET A 434 -2.52 -10.29 5.52
CA MET A 434 -1.09 -10.47 5.74
C MET A 434 -0.31 -9.15 5.63
N MET A 435 -0.64 -8.30 4.66
CA MET A 435 -0.03 -6.97 4.52
C MET A 435 -0.32 -6.08 5.74
N PHE A 436 -1.54 -6.11 6.28
CA PHE A 436 -1.89 -5.38 7.51
C PHE A 436 -1.11 -5.88 8.72
N ASP A 437 -0.87 -7.19 8.82
CA ASP A 437 -0.07 -7.77 9.90
C ASP A 437 1.38 -7.29 9.86
N VAL A 438 2.00 -7.27 8.66
CA VAL A 438 3.35 -6.71 8.50
C VAL A 438 3.36 -5.22 8.89
N GLY A 439 2.40 -4.42 8.40
CA GLY A 439 2.31 -3.01 8.74
C GLY A 439 2.11 -2.76 10.24
N ARG A 440 1.29 -3.58 10.92
CA ARG A 440 1.11 -3.50 12.38
C ARG A 440 2.43 -3.72 13.12
N ILE A 441 3.19 -4.73 12.72
CA ILE A 441 4.46 -5.08 13.36
C ILE A 441 5.52 -4.01 13.12
N LEU A 442 5.61 -3.47 11.91
CA LEU A 442 6.50 -2.36 11.61
C LEU A 442 6.16 -1.11 12.41
N ARG A 443 4.87 -0.79 12.61
CA ARG A 443 4.49 0.32 13.50
C ARG A 443 5.06 0.10 14.91
N HIS A 444 4.86 -1.07 15.50
CA HIS A 444 5.37 -1.37 16.84
C HIS A 444 6.90 -1.26 16.93
N ALA A 445 7.61 -1.75 15.92
CA ALA A 445 9.06 -1.61 15.85
C ALA A 445 9.48 -0.12 15.76
N CYS A 446 8.77 0.70 14.99
CA CYS A 446 9.07 2.14 14.91
C CYS A 446 8.89 2.86 16.25
N TYR A 447 7.79 2.62 16.98
CA TYR A 447 7.60 3.19 18.32
C TYR A 447 8.74 2.78 19.25
N TRP A 448 9.10 1.49 19.26
CA TRP A 448 10.18 0.98 20.10
C TRP A 448 11.53 1.63 19.76
N LEU A 449 11.84 1.78 18.47
CA LEU A 449 13.09 2.42 18.02
C LEU A 449 13.15 3.90 18.42
N ILE A 450 12.05 4.62 18.27
CA ILE A 450 11.97 6.04 18.65
C ILE A 450 12.10 6.20 20.17
N GLU A 451 11.40 5.38 20.96
CA GLU A 451 11.50 5.40 22.42
C GLU A 451 12.92 5.06 22.90
N ARG A 452 13.59 4.13 22.21
CA ARG A 452 14.91 3.62 22.58
C ARG A 452 16.06 4.56 22.23
N TYR A 453 16.03 5.12 21.03
CA TYR A 453 17.16 5.84 20.44
C TYR A 453 16.88 7.34 20.28
N GLY A 454 15.61 7.76 20.23
CA GLY A 454 15.24 9.15 19.99
C GLY A 454 15.87 9.70 18.71
N ASP A 455 16.37 10.92 18.79
CA ASP A 455 17.03 11.60 17.67
C ASP A 455 18.45 11.07 17.36
N ASP A 456 19.04 10.27 18.26
CA ASP A 456 20.35 9.62 18.07
C ASP A 456 20.24 8.32 17.23
N LEU A 457 19.07 8.05 16.64
CA LEU A 457 18.84 6.86 15.84
C LEU A 457 19.66 6.90 14.54
N ASP A 458 20.71 6.10 14.48
CA ASP A 458 21.50 5.82 13.28
C ASP A 458 21.03 4.52 12.61
N ILE A 459 20.80 4.56 11.29
CA ILE A 459 20.27 3.41 10.54
C ILE A 459 21.24 2.22 10.59
N VAL A 460 22.51 2.46 10.26
CA VAL A 460 23.50 1.39 10.07
C VAL A 460 23.77 0.70 11.40
N LYS A 461 24.05 1.48 12.44
CA LYS A 461 24.33 1.00 13.79
C LYS A 461 23.16 0.21 14.37
N ALA A 462 21.93 0.74 14.27
CA ALA A 462 20.76 0.06 14.81
C ALA A 462 20.46 -1.26 14.06
N VAL A 463 20.68 -1.30 12.73
CA VAL A 463 20.55 -2.53 11.94
C VAL A 463 21.61 -3.56 12.35
N ASP A 464 22.87 -3.15 12.46
CA ASP A 464 23.98 -4.04 12.85
C ASP A 464 23.76 -4.62 14.25
N GLU A 465 23.28 -3.82 15.19
CA GLU A 465 22.98 -4.26 16.56
C GLU A 465 21.79 -5.24 16.61
N LEU A 466 20.71 -5.00 15.86
CA LEU A 466 19.44 -5.70 16.07
C LEU A 466 19.16 -6.83 15.07
N LYS A 467 19.64 -6.75 13.82
CA LYS A 467 19.19 -7.63 12.73
C LYS A 467 19.54 -9.10 12.96
N ALA A 468 20.74 -9.40 13.43
CA ALA A 468 21.18 -10.77 13.69
C ALA A 468 20.36 -11.42 14.81
N GLY A 469 20.08 -10.67 15.87
CA GLY A 469 19.30 -11.17 16.99
C GLY A 469 17.84 -11.40 16.63
N MET A 470 17.23 -10.44 15.93
CA MET A 470 15.87 -10.58 15.39
C MET A 470 15.73 -11.76 14.44
N THR A 471 16.72 -11.97 13.57
CA THR A 471 16.75 -13.14 12.67
C THR A 471 16.78 -14.45 13.46
N THR A 472 17.55 -14.49 14.54
CA THR A 472 17.59 -15.66 15.44
C THR A 472 16.25 -15.88 16.13
N VAL A 473 15.60 -14.82 16.62
CA VAL A 473 14.27 -14.89 17.24
C VAL A 473 13.23 -15.47 16.27
N TYR A 474 13.18 -15.00 15.03
CA TYR A 474 12.25 -15.53 14.04
C TYR A 474 12.57 -16.99 13.65
N ALA A 475 13.85 -17.33 13.45
CA ALA A 475 14.27 -18.67 13.07
C ALA A 475 14.03 -19.71 14.19
N ARG A 476 14.11 -19.28 15.45
CA ARG A 476 13.98 -20.13 16.65
C ARG A 476 12.66 -19.92 17.39
N ALA A 477 11.66 -19.34 16.72
CA ALA A 477 10.38 -18.97 17.33
C ALA A 477 9.73 -20.12 18.14
N LEU A 478 9.63 -21.33 17.56
CA LEU A 478 9.02 -22.49 18.23
C LEU A 478 9.83 -23.05 19.41
N SER A 479 11.13 -22.74 19.50
CA SER A 479 12.00 -23.12 20.62
C SER A 479 12.10 -22.04 21.69
N ILE A 480 11.74 -20.80 21.36
CA ILE A 480 11.75 -19.66 22.28
C ILE A 480 10.43 -19.56 23.06
N VAL A 481 9.31 -19.83 22.38
CA VAL A 481 7.99 -19.69 22.98
C VAL A 481 7.62 -20.98 23.70
N VAL A 482 7.22 -20.87 24.98
CA VAL A 482 6.71 -21.97 25.80
C VAL A 482 5.19 -21.86 25.99
N GLY A 483 4.56 -22.98 26.34
CA GLY A 483 3.16 -23.01 26.76
C GLY A 483 2.17 -22.44 25.71
N PRO A 484 1.18 -21.64 26.13
CA PRO A 484 0.10 -21.13 25.28
C PRO A 484 0.56 -20.31 24.06
N GLY A 485 1.73 -19.65 24.15
CA GLY A 485 2.27 -18.87 23.03
C GLY A 485 2.69 -19.74 21.84
N LYS A 486 3.19 -20.96 22.10
CA LYS A 486 3.60 -21.90 21.06
C LYS A 486 2.41 -22.41 20.27
N GLU A 487 1.31 -22.69 20.97
CA GLU A 487 0.07 -23.14 20.35
C GLU A 487 -0.57 -22.03 19.50
N ARG A 488 -0.55 -20.78 20.00
CA ARG A 488 -0.99 -19.62 19.22
C ARG A 488 -0.21 -19.47 17.90
N GLN A 489 1.10 -19.64 17.94
CA GLN A 489 1.93 -19.55 16.74
C GLN A 489 1.60 -20.66 15.74
N ARG A 490 1.41 -21.90 16.23
CA ARG A 490 1.00 -23.03 15.39
C ARG A 490 -0.36 -22.81 14.77
N SER A 491 -1.35 -22.39 15.56
CA SER A 491 -2.70 -22.07 15.07
C SER A 491 -2.65 -21.00 13.98
N SER A 492 -1.96 -19.88 14.22
CA SER A 492 -1.83 -18.81 13.24
C SER A 492 -1.18 -19.28 11.93
N ALA A 493 -0.14 -20.11 11.99
CA ALA A 493 0.45 -20.68 10.78
C ALA A 493 -0.52 -21.61 10.04
N MET A 494 -1.25 -22.47 10.76
CA MET A 494 -2.27 -23.35 10.18
C MET A 494 -3.40 -22.57 9.52
N ASP A 495 -3.84 -21.46 10.12
CA ASP A 495 -4.89 -20.60 9.56
C ASP A 495 -4.46 -20.01 8.20
N TYR A 496 -3.22 -19.53 8.07
CA TYR A 496 -2.72 -19.08 6.77
C TYR A 496 -2.62 -20.23 5.76
N MET A 497 -2.13 -21.40 6.17
CA MET A 497 -2.01 -22.57 5.30
C MET A 497 -3.37 -23.04 4.78
N LYS A 498 -4.41 -23.03 5.62
CA LYS A 498 -5.79 -23.35 5.24
C LYS A 498 -6.31 -22.42 4.14
N ASN A 499 -5.80 -21.19 4.05
CA ASN A 499 -6.14 -20.20 3.04
C ASN A 499 -5.21 -20.22 1.82
N GLY A 500 -4.40 -21.28 1.64
CA GLY A 500 -3.54 -21.47 0.46
C GLY A 500 -2.18 -20.80 0.54
N VAL A 501 -1.81 -20.23 1.69
CA VAL A 501 -0.47 -19.62 1.88
C VAL A 501 0.58 -20.72 2.01
N PRO A 502 1.70 -20.67 1.26
CA PRO A 502 2.77 -21.66 1.39
C PRO A 502 3.32 -21.76 2.82
N GLU A 503 3.59 -22.97 3.28
CA GLU A 503 3.98 -23.27 4.67
C GLU A 503 5.15 -22.40 5.17
N LYS A 504 6.17 -22.18 4.32
CA LYS A 504 7.32 -21.35 4.66
C LYS A 504 6.92 -19.90 4.97
N LEU A 505 6.01 -19.31 4.19
CA LEU A 505 5.53 -17.95 4.41
C LEU A 505 4.56 -17.90 5.59
N ALA A 506 3.67 -18.89 5.74
CA ALA A 506 2.76 -18.98 6.87
C ALA A 506 3.50 -19.02 8.22
N LYS A 507 4.57 -19.82 8.32
CA LYS A 507 5.44 -19.87 9.52
C LYS A 507 6.14 -18.53 9.79
N LYS A 508 6.61 -17.84 8.75
CA LYS A 508 7.19 -16.49 8.88
C LYS A 508 6.17 -15.49 9.41
N MET A 509 4.96 -15.47 8.83
CA MET A 509 3.88 -14.58 9.27
C MET A 509 3.51 -14.83 10.74
N ALA A 510 3.37 -16.09 11.14
CA ALA A 510 3.10 -16.44 12.54
C ALA A 510 4.24 -16.01 13.49
N ALA A 511 5.50 -16.05 13.04
CA ALA A 511 6.65 -15.61 13.82
C ALA A 511 6.70 -14.08 14.02
N LEU A 512 6.04 -13.28 13.17
CA LEU A 512 6.01 -11.81 13.30
C LEU A 512 5.38 -11.35 14.63
N LEU A 513 4.52 -12.17 15.24
CA LEU A 513 3.96 -11.90 16.57
C LEU A 513 5.03 -11.76 17.66
N LEU A 514 6.23 -12.30 17.44
CA LEU A 514 7.33 -12.23 18.38
C LEU A 514 8.12 -10.93 18.28
N THR A 515 7.89 -10.10 17.26
CA THR A 515 8.75 -8.95 16.95
C THR A 515 8.96 -8.05 18.15
N ARG A 516 7.89 -7.69 18.85
CA ARG A 516 7.97 -6.74 19.96
C ARG A 516 8.82 -7.27 21.13
N GLY A 517 8.60 -8.52 21.54
CA GLY A 517 9.46 -9.17 22.54
C GLY A 517 10.88 -9.42 22.02
N GLY A 518 11.01 -9.74 20.73
CA GLY A 518 12.28 -9.99 20.06
C GLY A 518 13.20 -8.78 20.07
N LEU A 519 12.66 -7.57 19.89
CA LEU A 519 13.43 -6.32 19.98
C LEU A 519 14.02 -6.15 21.37
N ASP A 520 13.21 -6.32 22.42
CA ASP A 520 13.71 -6.24 23.79
C ASP A 520 14.75 -7.31 24.08
N ILE A 521 14.47 -8.56 23.73
CA ILE A 521 15.37 -9.70 23.92
C ILE A 521 16.72 -9.43 23.25
N THR A 522 16.70 -8.96 22.01
CA THR A 522 17.92 -8.71 21.22
C THR A 522 18.74 -7.59 21.84
N ASP A 523 18.11 -6.45 22.15
CA ASP A 523 18.81 -5.33 22.75
C ASP A 523 19.35 -5.65 24.16
N LEU A 524 18.60 -6.38 25.00
CA LEU A 524 19.08 -6.83 26.32
C LEU A 524 20.23 -7.82 26.21
N THR A 525 20.17 -8.74 25.25
CA THR A 525 21.25 -9.69 24.95
C THR A 525 22.55 -8.93 24.65
N ASN A 526 22.47 -7.91 23.79
CA ASN A 526 23.63 -7.11 23.41
C ASN A 526 24.20 -6.31 24.59
N ARG A 527 23.33 -5.64 25.38
CA ARG A 527 23.78 -4.81 26.51
C ARG A 527 24.39 -5.62 27.64
N HIS A 528 23.79 -6.75 27.99
CA HIS A 528 24.23 -7.59 29.11
C HIS A 528 25.20 -8.71 28.68
N ARG A 529 25.57 -8.76 27.40
CA ARG A 529 26.41 -9.81 26.80
C ARG A 529 25.92 -11.22 27.17
N LYS A 530 24.60 -11.42 27.06
CA LYS A 530 23.93 -12.69 27.29
C LYS A 530 23.69 -13.41 25.96
N GLU A 531 23.12 -14.61 26.01
CA GLU A 531 22.69 -15.35 24.83
C GLU A 531 21.19 -15.14 24.59
N ILE A 532 20.80 -15.06 23.31
CA ILE A 532 19.42 -14.78 22.89
C ILE A 532 18.43 -15.80 23.45
N ILE A 533 18.74 -17.10 23.35
CA ILE A 533 17.80 -18.16 23.73
C ILE A 533 17.52 -18.14 25.23
N PRO A 534 18.52 -18.12 26.14
CA PRO A 534 18.29 -17.94 27.57
C PRO A 534 17.52 -16.67 27.93
N THR A 535 17.82 -15.53 27.28
CA THR A 535 17.07 -14.28 27.50
C THR A 535 15.61 -14.42 27.08
N ALA A 536 15.36 -15.07 25.95
CA ALA A 536 14.01 -15.30 25.47
C ALA A 536 13.22 -16.28 26.35
N GLN A 537 13.88 -17.31 26.88
CA GLN A 537 13.30 -18.22 27.87
C GLN A 537 12.92 -17.50 29.16
N MET A 538 13.77 -16.61 29.66
CA MET A 538 13.45 -15.76 30.82
C MET A 538 12.18 -14.93 30.55
N TYR A 539 12.12 -14.27 29.38
CA TYR A 539 10.93 -13.51 28.96
C TYR A 539 9.66 -14.36 28.98
N ALA A 540 9.75 -15.60 28.50
CA ALA A 540 8.60 -16.49 28.39
C ALA A 540 8.15 -17.02 29.76
N ILE A 541 9.09 -17.47 30.61
CA ILE A 541 8.82 -17.94 31.98
C ILE A 541 8.13 -16.84 32.79
N LEU A 542 8.70 -15.63 32.76
CA LEU A 542 8.18 -14.50 33.50
C LEU A 542 6.80 -14.08 32.99
N SER A 543 6.61 -14.06 31.67
CA SER A 543 5.32 -13.67 31.08
C SER A 543 4.19 -14.65 31.42
N ASP A 544 4.51 -15.94 31.50
CA ASP A 544 3.57 -17.00 31.84
C ASP A 544 3.23 -16.96 33.34
N ARG A 545 4.25 -16.92 34.22
CA ARG A 545 4.05 -16.96 35.67
C ARG A 545 3.32 -15.73 36.22
N LEU A 546 3.62 -14.54 35.69
CA LEU A 546 3.04 -13.28 36.18
C LEU A 546 1.78 -12.86 35.42
N GLY A 547 1.21 -13.74 34.59
CA GLY A 547 -0.05 -13.45 33.88
C GLY A 547 0.03 -12.34 32.82
N ILE A 548 1.23 -11.92 32.40
CA ILE A 548 1.44 -10.85 31.41
C ILE A 548 0.82 -11.22 30.06
N VAL A 549 0.78 -12.50 29.72
CA VAL A 549 0.10 -12.98 28.49
C VAL A 549 -1.41 -12.69 28.54
N TRP A 550 -2.04 -12.90 29.69
CA TRP A 550 -3.45 -12.59 29.90
C TRP A 550 -3.68 -11.08 29.86
N MET A 551 -2.88 -10.30 30.59
CA MET A 551 -2.99 -8.82 30.61
C MET A 551 -2.90 -8.22 29.20
N ASN A 552 -1.90 -8.62 28.41
CA ASN A 552 -1.76 -8.16 27.03
C ASN A 552 -2.98 -8.54 26.16
N ARG A 553 -3.54 -9.74 26.35
CA ARG A 553 -4.73 -10.18 25.61
C ARG A 553 -5.95 -9.35 25.99
N SER A 554 -6.14 -9.08 27.28
CA SER A 554 -7.21 -8.24 27.79
C SER A 554 -7.10 -6.82 27.24
N VAL A 555 -5.89 -6.24 27.19
CA VAL A 555 -5.67 -4.94 26.55
C VAL A 555 -6.07 -4.93 25.07
N GLU A 556 -5.70 -5.95 24.29
CA GLU A 556 -6.07 -6.02 22.87
C GLU A 556 -7.60 -6.18 22.68
N ASN A 557 -8.27 -6.84 23.62
CA ASN A 557 -9.73 -7.05 23.60
C ASN A 557 -10.54 -5.85 24.14
N LEU A 558 -9.89 -4.81 24.69
CA LEU A 558 -10.59 -3.60 25.12
C LEU A 558 -11.33 -2.97 23.94
N HIS A 559 -12.63 -2.74 24.15
CA HIS A 559 -13.42 -1.91 23.27
C HIS A 559 -12.89 -0.47 23.31
N VAL A 560 -12.80 0.16 22.14
CA VAL A 560 -12.18 1.48 21.98
C VAL A 560 -13.10 2.39 21.19
N GLU A 561 -13.53 3.45 21.84
CA GLU A 561 -14.32 4.53 21.26
C GLU A 561 -13.50 5.83 21.28
N GLY A 562 -13.28 6.37 20.09
CA GLY A 562 -12.55 7.61 19.91
C GLY A 562 -11.05 7.53 20.19
N ARG A 563 -10.41 8.71 20.19
CA ARG A 563 -8.94 8.85 20.23
C ARG A 563 -8.35 8.52 21.60
N TRP A 564 -8.97 9.01 22.66
CA TRP A 564 -8.40 8.94 24.00
C TRP A 564 -8.35 7.52 24.53
N GLN A 565 -9.41 6.73 24.30
CA GLN A 565 -9.38 5.30 24.62
C GLN A 565 -8.37 4.53 23.76
N ALA A 566 -8.21 4.90 22.49
CA ALA A 566 -7.20 4.28 21.62
C ALA A 566 -5.77 4.54 22.12
N LEU A 567 -5.50 5.77 22.59
CA LEU A 567 -4.24 6.15 23.21
C LEU A 567 -4.03 5.43 24.54
N ALA A 568 -5.03 5.41 25.41
CA ALA A 568 -5.00 4.70 26.69
C ALA A 568 -4.70 3.20 26.50
N ARG A 569 -5.28 2.57 25.48
CA ARG A 569 -5.02 1.17 25.15
C ARG A 569 -3.57 0.95 24.72
N SER A 570 -3.02 1.90 23.94
CA SER A 570 -1.60 1.83 23.57
C SER A 570 -0.71 1.99 24.79
N ASN A 571 -0.96 3.00 25.64
CA ASN A 571 -0.16 3.25 26.83
C ASN A 571 -0.17 2.06 27.79
N LEU A 572 -1.34 1.46 28.07
CA LEU A 572 -1.44 0.25 28.90
C LEU A 572 -0.65 -0.91 28.34
N ARG A 573 -0.76 -1.14 27.02
CA ARG A 573 0.01 -2.15 26.35
C ARG A 573 1.50 -1.89 26.55
N ASP A 574 1.94 -0.67 26.26
CA ASP A 574 3.34 -0.26 26.29
C ASP A 574 3.91 -0.34 27.72
N ASP A 575 3.11 -0.05 28.74
CA ASP A 575 3.44 -0.25 30.15
C ASP A 575 3.76 -1.70 30.49
N PHE A 576 2.94 -2.67 30.05
CA PHE A 576 3.22 -4.08 30.31
C PHE A 576 4.52 -4.55 29.65
N TYR A 577 4.82 -4.04 28.45
CA TYR A 577 6.10 -4.32 27.78
C TYR A 577 7.28 -3.72 28.55
N ARG A 578 7.17 -2.46 28.99
CA ARG A 578 8.19 -1.77 29.76
C ARG A 578 8.45 -2.47 31.09
N ILE A 579 7.41 -2.79 31.85
CA ILE A 579 7.53 -3.50 33.13
C ILE A 579 8.23 -4.85 32.93
N ARG A 580 7.82 -5.63 31.93
CA ARG A 580 8.48 -6.90 31.61
C ARG A 580 9.97 -6.73 31.31
N ARG A 581 10.31 -5.70 30.53
CA ARG A 581 11.70 -5.38 30.15
C ARG A 581 12.53 -4.96 31.36
N ASP A 582 11.99 -4.08 32.21
CA ASP A 582 12.65 -3.61 33.43
C ASP A 582 12.94 -4.80 34.36
N PHE A 583 11.97 -5.70 34.52
CA PHE A 583 12.12 -6.88 35.35
C PHE A 583 13.25 -7.79 34.87
N VAL A 584 13.30 -8.13 33.57
CA VAL A 584 14.36 -8.98 33.03
C VAL A 584 15.73 -8.27 33.10
N THR A 585 15.76 -6.95 32.90
CA THR A 585 16.97 -6.14 33.07
C THR A 585 17.52 -6.25 34.49
N ARG A 586 16.67 -6.08 35.51
CA ARG A 586 17.07 -6.18 36.92
C ARG A 586 17.51 -7.59 37.29
N LEU A 587 16.81 -8.64 36.84
CA LEU A 587 17.24 -10.03 37.06
C LEU A 587 18.62 -10.34 36.44
N PHE A 588 18.96 -9.72 35.31
CA PHE A 588 20.27 -9.90 34.65
C PHE A 588 21.37 -8.97 35.14
N SER A 589 21.06 -7.99 36.00
CA SER A 589 22.05 -7.06 36.57
C SER A 589 23.12 -7.79 37.40
N ASN A 590 22.75 -8.91 38.05
CA ASN A 590 23.66 -9.74 38.81
C ASN A 590 24.38 -10.76 37.90
N ARG A 591 25.72 -10.76 37.94
CA ARG A 591 26.54 -11.76 37.21
C ARG A 591 26.32 -13.16 37.82
N SER A 592 25.34 -13.88 37.30
CA SER A 592 25.05 -15.27 37.67
C SER A 592 25.27 -16.21 36.50
N ARG A 593 25.75 -17.43 36.80
CA ARG A 593 25.84 -18.57 35.87
C ARG A 593 24.59 -19.46 35.88
N LYS A 594 23.62 -19.16 36.75
CA LYS A 594 22.36 -19.91 36.87
C LYS A 594 21.55 -19.84 35.58
N THR A 595 20.78 -20.89 35.31
CA THR A 595 19.84 -20.91 34.18
C THR A 595 18.72 -19.89 34.39
N PRO A 596 18.00 -19.44 33.34
CA PRO A 596 16.84 -18.56 33.50
C PRO A 596 15.80 -19.07 34.49
N GLN A 597 15.52 -20.39 34.48
CA GLN A 597 14.60 -21.05 35.39
C GLN A 597 15.07 -20.96 36.83
N GLU A 598 16.35 -21.23 37.10
CA GLU A 598 16.94 -21.14 38.44
C GLU A 598 16.96 -19.70 38.95
N LEU A 599 17.31 -18.73 38.10
CA LEU A 599 17.32 -17.30 38.45
C LEU A 599 15.93 -16.82 38.86
N PHE A 600 14.92 -17.15 38.05
CA PHE A 600 13.55 -16.77 38.32
C PHE A 600 12.97 -17.51 39.53
N GLY A 601 13.33 -18.78 39.71
CA GLY A 601 12.96 -19.58 40.89
C GLY A 601 13.48 -18.97 42.19
N VAL A 602 14.78 -18.62 42.23
CA VAL A 602 15.40 -17.97 43.40
C VAL A 602 14.71 -16.65 43.73
N TRP A 603 14.41 -15.83 42.72
CA TRP A 603 13.67 -14.59 42.94
C TRP A 603 12.25 -14.85 43.48
N THR A 604 11.56 -15.86 42.94
CA THR A 604 10.20 -16.23 43.35
C THR A 604 10.16 -16.66 44.81
N GLU A 605 11.14 -17.44 45.26
CA GLU A 605 11.29 -17.86 46.66
C GLU A 605 11.54 -16.67 47.59
N GLN A 606 12.45 -15.76 47.19
CA GLN A 606 12.76 -14.55 47.97
C GLN A 606 11.58 -13.57 48.09
N ASN A 607 10.65 -13.59 47.13
CA ASN A 607 9.52 -12.66 47.04
C ASN A 607 8.16 -13.34 47.24
N ALA A 608 8.12 -14.53 47.85
CA ALA A 608 6.93 -15.37 47.92
C ALA A 608 5.69 -14.66 48.50
N THR A 609 5.86 -13.79 49.50
CA THR A 609 4.76 -13.02 50.10
C THR A 609 4.17 -12.02 49.11
N ALA A 610 5.00 -11.24 48.41
CA ALA A 610 4.56 -10.26 47.43
C ALA A 610 3.86 -10.93 46.24
N ILE A 611 4.40 -12.06 45.79
CA ILE A 611 3.81 -12.87 44.70
C ILE A 611 2.44 -13.42 45.10
N ARG A 612 2.25 -13.87 46.35
CA ARG A 612 0.95 -14.36 46.82
C ARG A 612 -0.12 -13.27 46.82
N VAL A 613 0.25 -12.05 47.22
CA VAL A 613 -0.65 -10.89 47.15
C VAL A 613 -1.02 -10.59 45.70
N PHE A 614 -0.02 -10.54 44.81
CA PHE A 614 -0.25 -10.34 43.38
C PHE A 614 -1.13 -11.42 42.75
N ASP A 615 -0.88 -12.70 43.06
CA ASP A 615 -1.67 -13.83 42.54
C ASP A 615 -3.14 -13.73 42.96
N SER A 616 -3.42 -13.32 44.22
CA SER A 616 -4.79 -13.09 44.69
C SER A 616 -5.49 -12.00 43.89
N VAL A 617 -4.82 -10.85 43.71
CA VAL A 617 -5.37 -9.72 42.94
C VAL A 617 -5.60 -10.12 41.48
N LEU A 618 -4.66 -10.84 40.88
CA LEU A 618 -4.78 -11.30 39.50
C LEU A 618 -5.93 -12.29 39.32
N ALA A 619 -6.14 -13.22 40.27
CA ALA A 619 -7.26 -14.15 40.25
C ALA A 619 -8.61 -13.40 40.31
N ASP A 620 -8.74 -12.41 41.19
CA ASP A 620 -9.95 -11.59 41.29
C ASP A 620 -10.24 -10.84 39.98
N MET A 621 -9.20 -10.32 39.32
CA MET A 621 -9.33 -9.66 38.01
C MET A 621 -9.74 -10.64 36.90
N GLN A 622 -9.24 -11.88 36.93
CA GLN A 622 -9.57 -12.91 35.93
C GLN A 622 -10.98 -13.47 36.06
N LEU A 623 -11.58 -13.39 37.25
CA LEU A 623 -12.96 -13.80 37.50
C LEU A 623 -14.00 -12.77 37.02
N LYS A 624 -13.60 -11.52 36.77
CA LYS A 624 -14.50 -10.52 36.19
C LYS A 624 -14.89 -10.90 34.76
N GLN A 625 -16.19 -10.80 34.46
CA GLN A 625 -16.70 -10.99 33.10
C GLN A 625 -16.21 -9.90 32.15
N ASP A 626 -16.20 -8.64 32.62
CA ASP A 626 -15.75 -7.49 31.84
C ASP A 626 -14.47 -6.86 32.43
N VAL A 627 -13.37 -6.99 31.70
CA VAL A 627 -12.08 -6.37 32.03
C VAL A 627 -12.01 -5.01 31.34
N ASP A 628 -12.00 -3.94 32.14
CA ASP A 628 -11.97 -2.56 31.66
C ASP A 628 -10.58 -1.91 31.78
N PHE A 629 -10.47 -0.65 31.32
CA PHE A 629 -9.24 0.13 31.39
C PHE A 629 -8.74 0.32 32.83
N ALA A 630 -9.65 0.51 33.79
CA ALA A 630 -9.29 0.71 35.19
C ALA A 630 -8.68 -0.57 35.78
N THR A 631 -9.30 -1.73 35.53
CA THR A 631 -8.82 -3.04 35.98
C THR A 631 -7.39 -3.29 35.46
N LEU A 632 -7.13 -3.01 34.18
CA LEU A 632 -5.81 -3.21 33.58
C LEU A 632 -4.77 -2.18 34.03
N SER A 633 -5.20 -0.96 34.35
CA SER A 633 -4.32 0.05 34.95
C SER A 633 -3.83 -0.38 36.34
N VAL A 634 -4.72 -0.94 37.17
CA VAL A 634 -4.37 -1.50 38.47
C VAL A 634 -3.44 -2.71 38.29
N ALA A 635 -3.74 -3.61 37.35
CA ALA A 635 -2.86 -4.75 37.04
C ALA A 635 -1.43 -4.32 36.68
N SER A 636 -1.29 -3.25 35.89
CA SER A 636 0.01 -2.64 35.55
C SER A 636 0.73 -2.11 36.80
N GLN A 637 0.03 -1.43 37.70
CA GLN A 637 0.61 -0.92 38.95
C GLN A 637 1.07 -2.05 39.88
N GLU A 638 0.27 -3.10 40.08
CA GLU A 638 0.64 -4.23 40.92
C GLU A 638 1.85 -4.99 40.35
N LEU A 639 1.92 -5.16 39.03
CA LEU A 639 3.09 -5.76 38.37
C LEU A 639 4.34 -4.88 38.52
N ARG A 640 4.19 -3.55 38.49
CA ARG A 640 5.30 -2.61 38.71
C ARG A 640 5.83 -2.69 40.14
N LYS A 641 4.98 -2.83 41.15
CA LYS A 641 5.40 -3.03 42.56
C LYS A 641 6.31 -4.26 42.73
N LEU A 642 6.00 -5.36 42.05
CA LEU A 642 6.87 -6.55 42.02
C LEU A 642 8.22 -6.30 41.33
N THR A 643 8.26 -5.37 40.38
CA THR A 643 9.51 -5.00 39.70
C THR A 643 10.36 -4.10 40.59
N ASP A 644 9.74 -3.23 41.39
CA ASP A 644 10.45 -2.32 42.29
C ASP A 644 11.05 -3.01 43.52
N SER A 645 10.64 -4.24 43.82
CA SER A 645 11.25 -5.06 44.88
C SER A 645 12.52 -5.82 44.44
N LEU A 646 12.92 -5.69 43.16
CA LEU A 646 14.20 -6.14 42.60
C LEU A 646 15.24 -5.01 42.64
#